data_AF-A0A847FPV1-F1
#
_entry.id   AF-A0A847FPV1-F1
#
_cell.length_a   1.000
_cell.length_b   1.000
_cell.length_c   1.000
_cell.angle_alpha   90.00
_cell.angle_beta   90.00
_cell.angle_gamma   90.00
#
_symmetry.space_group_name_H-M   'P 1'
#
loop_
_entity.id
_entity.type
_entity.pdbx_description
1 polymer ?
#
loop_
_entity_poly.entity_id
_entity_poly.type
_entity_poly.pdbx_seq_one_letter_code
_entity_poly.pdbx_strand_id
1 'polypeptide(L)'
;MHQVADALCQAAILSNSGQGPAVALHGILEQLHRVIGYHRASISTLEKQGWQVVAECAYPSKPKKPKTSPECSPHGHLPAPDAVLDRIDPTALDLVQRVREPLIVPDLGSGSPPRRPGHVGEPGANGSDVPATPLRQEGAKGNGSWLGTPLFARGQVVGVMSLIRDEPESFSPQDVQLAMAFASQAAVVVENNRLLEAERARAAQLRLLADLSQQVLSILDPDALLDYAVHAIQRQFGYSHVDVFLTDAAGQYVVFQASSDDDNARLWHEKGLRFRVGEEGITGQVAATGEPFLARDVSKAPCYLDDSLLPETRSELVVPIKAGERVIGVLDLNSKELDGFGEEDLFVAQGLADQLALGLENARLFAAEHESRLKLQSIQATATALSAEMNPDTLPEQIVVQAAKAFKAEAASLMLWNEDESALIIRASYGLSPRYVREQRIPRERAESTFVDRDGPVLHYVAELAASPLGDRSLVADEELRSVLTVPLACPASASRATPETASTRVSPLDRLTGILNIYSKGRQRAFEEPEIELAHAFASQAAVTLANAQWFAAEGRRRREAETLQAATQALSGTLDLQQVFEVILSELQKVVPYDSATVQQLQGTKLTIIGGRGFPRLQELMPPRRRRGRGRGRSGSKGKNGPKGARRQVEFDITATNNPNREVIQSRAPVILDDAPAVYEEFKREPHSQVSIRSWLGVPLLFGDRILGMLALDRKEPNCYTQEHARLAMAFAAQAAIAIENARLHDETQQRLSELALLFETSAALSTSLDMDTVLQITAERITTAMGSQGCAISAWEPDRETLVLLRDWVVDQRLDPPGAAGAAYRLDERPASRQALVSRQPLALHASRSDVNEVERELMLHRGVSSKLMVPMIARDKVVGLLELLEAGAEREFLPNEINLCQTLANQAAAALDNARLFQETTARAR
;
A
#
# COMPACT_ATOMS: atom_id res chain seq x y z
N MET A 1 76.87 -15.28 -58.67
CA MET A 1 75.50 -14.75 -58.85
C MET A 1 74.42 -15.61 -58.17
N HIS A 2 74.31 -16.92 -58.43
CA HIS A 2 73.29 -17.75 -57.78
C HIS A 2 73.40 -17.81 -56.24
N GLN A 3 74.62 -17.97 -55.71
CA GLN A 3 74.90 -17.93 -54.26
C GLN A 3 74.59 -16.57 -53.62
N VAL A 4 74.77 -15.47 -54.35
CA VAL A 4 74.46 -14.11 -53.88
C VAL A 4 72.94 -13.92 -53.77
N ALA A 5 72.20 -14.35 -54.80
CA ALA A 5 70.75 -14.26 -54.82
C ALA A 5 70.10 -15.12 -53.71
N ASP A 6 70.62 -16.32 -53.48
CA ASP A 6 70.15 -17.20 -52.40
C ASP A 6 70.43 -16.61 -51.01
N ALA A 7 71.62 -16.06 -50.79
CA ALA A 7 71.98 -15.41 -49.53
C ALA A 7 71.11 -14.16 -49.22
N LEU A 8 70.82 -13.33 -50.23
CA LEU A 8 69.91 -12.19 -50.09
C LEU A 8 68.46 -12.62 -49.84
N CYS A 9 68.01 -13.70 -50.49
CA CYS A 9 66.68 -14.28 -50.27
C CYS A 9 66.54 -14.80 -48.84
N GLN A 10 67.55 -15.53 -48.34
CA GLN A 10 67.58 -16.01 -46.95
C GLN A 10 67.62 -14.86 -45.93
N ALA A 11 68.37 -13.79 -46.20
CA ALA A 11 68.38 -12.59 -45.37
C ALA A 11 66.99 -11.92 -45.28
N ALA A 12 66.26 -11.84 -46.41
CA ALA A 12 64.89 -11.31 -46.45
C ALA A 12 63.86 -12.22 -45.77
N ILE A 13 64.08 -13.54 -45.79
CA ILE A 13 63.26 -14.49 -45.01
C ILE A 13 63.51 -14.29 -43.52
N LEU A 14 64.77 -14.17 -43.10
CA LEU A 14 65.16 -13.95 -41.71
C LEU A 14 64.57 -12.65 -41.17
N SER A 15 64.58 -11.56 -41.95
CA SER A 15 63.99 -10.29 -41.54
C SER A 15 62.48 -10.35 -41.29
N ASN A 16 61.79 -11.31 -41.91
CA ASN A 16 60.35 -11.54 -41.78
C ASN A 16 59.99 -12.76 -40.91
N SER A 17 60.98 -13.48 -40.39
CA SER A 17 60.80 -14.81 -39.78
C SER A 17 60.20 -14.80 -38.36
N GLY A 18 59.96 -13.62 -37.77
CA GLY A 18 59.45 -13.47 -36.40
C GLY A 18 60.42 -13.98 -35.31
N GLN A 19 61.63 -14.39 -35.68
CA GLN A 19 62.69 -14.74 -34.73
C GLN A 19 63.18 -13.48 -33.99
N GLY A 20 63.73 -13.63 -32.78
CA GLY A 20 64.23 -12.49 -32.01
C GLY A 20 65.26 -11.65 -32.79
N PRO A 21 65.31 -10.33 -32.57
CA PRO A 21 66.08 -9.38 -33.39
C PRO A 21 67.57 -9.76 -33.46
N ALA A 22 68.15 -10.20 -32.34
CA ALA A 22 69.52 -10.69 -32.30
C ALA A 22 69.74 -11.89 -33.23
N VAL A 23 68.84 -12.88 -33.22
CA VAL A 23 68.98 -14.11 -34.04
C VAL A 23 68.85 -13.79 -35.53
N ALA A 24 67.89 -12.95 -35.90
CA ALA A 24 67.70 -12.53 -37.28
C ALA A 24 68.90 -11.72 -37.80
N LEU A 25 69.41 -10.76 -37.02
CA LEU A 25 70.59 -9.96 -37.38
C LEU A 25 71.86 -10.82 -37.48
N HIS A 26 72.07 -11.76 -36.56
CA HIS A 26 73.19 -12.71 -36.66
C HIS A 26 73.10 -13.58 -37.93
N GLY A 27 71.91 -14.06 -38.28
CA GLY A 27 71.72 -14.82 -39.51
C GLY A 27 72.00 -13.99 -40.78
N ILE A 28 71.62 -12.70 -40.80
CA ILE A 28 71.94 -11.77 -41.89
C ILE A 28 73.46 -11.58 -42.02
N LEU A 29 74.16 -11.39 -40.90
CA LEU A 29 75.62 -11.31 -40.85
C LEU A 29 76.26 -12.61 -41.38
N GLU A 30 75.79 -13.78 -40.93
CA GLU A 30 76.31 -15.07 -41.40
C GLU A 30 76.16 -15.25 -42.92
N GLN A 31 75.01 -14.88 -43.49
CA GLN A 31 74.80 -14.95 -44.94
C GLN A 31 75.71 -13.96 -45.68
N LEU A 32 75.91 -12.77 -45.13
CA LEU A 32 76.85 -11.78 -45.66
C LEU A 32 78.30 -12.33 -45.64
N HIS A 33 78.69 -13.04 -44.58
CA HIS A 33 80.01 -13.68 -44.49
C HIS A 33 80.23 -14.70 -45.60
N ARG A 34 79.22 -15.52 -45.92
CA ARG A 34 79.34 -16.53 -46.98
C ARG A 34 79.58 -15.94 -48.37
N VAL A 35 79.14 -14.70 -48.58
CA VAL A 35 79.24 -14.01 -49.89
C VAL A 35 80.47 -13.11 -49.97
N ILE A 36 80.74 -12.34 -48.92
CA ILE A 36 81.82 -11.34 -48.89
C ILE A 36 83.07 -11.90 -48.19
N GLY A 37 82.97 -12.76 -47.18
CA GLY A 37 84.13 -13.26 -46.45
C GLY A 37 84.82 -12.18 -45.61
N TYR A 38 84.18 -11.77 -44.51
CA TYR A 38 84.76 -10.87 -43.51
C TYR A 38 85.29 -11.65 -42.30
N HIS A 39 86.21 -11.10 -41.52
CA HIS A 39 86.68 -11.73 -40.27
C HIS A 39 85.88 -11.32 -39.05
N ARG A 40 85.42 -10.07 -38.99
CA ARG A 40 84.48 -9.61 -37.95
C ARG A 40 83.42 -8.71 -38.56
N ALA A 41 82.22 -8.77 -38.00
CA ALA A 41 81.15 -7.86 -38.34
C ALA A 41 80.33 -7.50 -37.09
N SER A 42 79.87 -6.27 -37.02
CA SER A 42 78.95 -5.80 -36.00
C SER A 42 77.85 -4.92 -36.60
N ILE A 43 76.71 -4.91 -35.94
CA ILE A 43 75.60 -4.01 -36.22
C ILE A 43 75.36 -3.19 -34.96
N SER A 44 75.42 -1.86 -35.10
CA SER A 44 75.29 -0.93 -33.98
C SER A 44 74.15 0.06 -34.20
N THR A 45 73.41 0.38 -33.15
CA THR A 45 72.31 1.36 -33.12
C THR A 45 72.68 2.51 -32.19
N LEU A 46 72.13 3.71 -32.44
CA LEU A 46 72.34 4.88 -31.58
C LEU A 46 71.20 4.98 -30.56
N GLU A 47 71.53 4.89 -29.27
CA GLU A 47 70.59 5.07 -28.15
C GLU A 47 70.99 6.27 -27.27
N LYS A 48 70.17 6.63 -26.26
CA LYS A 48 70.36 7.83 -25.41
C LYS A 48 71.73 7.91 -24.73
N GLN A 49 72.46 6.79 -24.59
CA GLN A 49 73.77 6.71 -23.92
C GLN A 49 74.95 6.42 -24.88
N GLY A 50 74.74 6.43 -26.20
CA GLY A 50 75.77 6.17 -27.20
C GLY A 50 75.46 5.01 -28.14
N TRP A 51 76.47 4.50 -28.84
CA TRP A 51 76.33 3.37 -29.77
C TRP A 51 76.23 2.04 -29.02
N GLN A 52 75.15 1.30 -29.25
CA GLN A 52 74.95 -0.05 -28.70
C GLN A 52 75.10 -1.11 -29.81
N VAL A 53 75.88 -2.16 -29.55
CA VAL A 53 76.02 -3.29 -30.48
C VAL A 53 74.85 -4.25 -30.27
N VAL A 54 74.05 -4.46 -31.33
CA VAL A 54 72.85 -5.32 -31.31
C VAL A 54 73.10 -6.72 -31.88
N ALA A 55 74.15 -6.88 -32.70
CA ALA A 55 74.62 -8.17 -33.19
C ALA A 55 76.10 -8.12 -33.55
N GLU A 56 76.82 -9.22 -33.33
CA GLU A 56 78.23 -9.34 -33.67
C GLU A 56 78.60 -10.77 -34.09
N CYS A 57 79.47 -10.91 -35.09
CA CYS A 57 79.99 -12.20 -35.53
C CYS A 57 81.49 -12.12 -35.82
N ALA A 58 82.23 -13.17 -35.42
CA ALA A 58 83.65 -13.32 -35.71
C ALA A 58 83.95 -14.69 -36.37
N TYR A 59 84.82 -14.67 -37.38
CA TYR A 59 85.25 -15.84 -38.15
C TYR A 59 86.79 -15.94 -38.20
N PRO A 60 87.38 -17.14 -38.02
CA PRO A 60 88.82 -17.32 -37.92
C PRO A 60 89.56 -17.04 -39.24
N SER A 61 90.76 -16.44 -39.15
CA SER A 61 91.55 -15.98 -40.29
C SER A 61 92.38 -17.02 -41.04
N LYS A 62 92.29 -18.31 -40.69
CA LYS A 62 92.94 -19.42 -41.43
C LYS A 62 92.00 -20.61 -41.62
N PRO A 63 91.98 -21.26 -42.80
CA PRO A 63 91.16 -22.44 -43.04
C PRO A 63 91.78 -23.64 -42.32
N LYS A 64 91.42 -23.86 -41.05
CA LYS A 64 91.49 -25.19 -40.44
C LYS A 64 90.12 -25.84 -40.58
N LYS A 65 90.10 -27.16 -40.87
CA LYS A 65 88.94 -28.04 -41.09
C LYS A 65 87.64 -27.53 -40.44
N PRO A 66 86.48 -27.66 -41.10
CA PRO A 66 85.22 -27.09 -40.64
C PRO A 66 84.91 -27.59 -39.24
N LYS A 67 85.12 -26.74 -38.23
CA LYS A 67 84.41 -26.88 -36.96
C LYS A 67 82.99 -26.42 -37.24
N THR A 68 82.02 -27.24 -36.87
CA THR A 68 80.58 -27.07 -37.14
C THR A 68 79.92 -25.95 -36.31
N SER A 69 80.64 -24.90 -35.93
CA SER A 69 80.05 -23.76 -35.23
C SER A 69 80.96 -22.54 -35.32
N PRO A 70 80.47 -21.39 -35.83
CA PRO A 70 81.11 -20.09 -35.57
C PRO A 70 81.07 -19.78 -34.07
N GLU A 71 82.01 -18.96 -33.57
CA GLU A 71 81.90 -18.36 -32.22
C GLU A 71 80.82 -17.28 -32.27
N CYS A 72 79.56 -17.70 -32.31
CA CYS A 72 78.39 -16.84 -32.26
C CYS A 72 77.67 -17.10 -30.94
N SER A 73 77.60 -16.11 -30.06
CA SER A 73 76.81 -16.20 -28.83
C SER A 73 75.40 -15.65 -29.08
N PRO A 74 74.33 -16.46 -29.06
CA PRO A 74 72.96 -15.99 -29.24
C PRO A 74 72.31 -15.53 -27.91
N HIS A 75 73.00 -15.74 -26.79
CA HIS A 75 72.45 -15.54 -25.44
C HIS A 75 73.42 -14.73 -24.58
N GLY A 76 72.86 -13.80 -23.81
CA GLY A 76 73.57 -12.81 -23.02
C GLY A 76 74.71 -13.38 -22.18
N HIS A 77 75.93 -12.99 -22.55
CA HIS A 77 77.04 -12.56 -21.73
C HIS A 77 78.16 -12.23 -22.72
N LEU A 78 78.17 -10.97 -23.17
CA LEU A 78 79.29 -10.40 -23.91
C LEU A 78 80.56 -10.56 -23.05
N PRO A 79 81.69 -11.06 -23.57
CA PRO A 79 82.97 -10.58 -23.05
C PRO A 79 82.93 -9.05 -23.19
N ALA A 80 83.44 -8.32 -22.18
CA ALA A 80 83.32 -6.86 -22.08
C ALA A 80 83.35 -6.14 -23.46
N PRO A 81 82.46 -5.17 -23.71
CA PRO A 81 82.29 -4.47 -24.99
C PRO A 81 83.56 -3.77 -25.52
N ASP A 82 84.63 -3.79 -24.74
CA ASP A 82 85.88 -3.07 -24.99
C ASP A 82 86.65 -3.63 -26.20
N ALA A 83 86.71 -4.95 -26.43
CA ALA A 83 87.70 -5.49 -27.38
C ALA A 83 87.44 -5.25 -28.90
N VAL A 84 86.25 -4.81 -29.30
CA VAL A 84 85.87 -4.66 -30.74
C VAL A 84 85.64 -3.19 -31.10
N LEU A 85 85.01 -2.41 -30.22
CA LEU A 85 84.99 -0.95 -30.32
C LEU A 85 86.41 -0.36 -30.17
N ASP A 86 87.32 -0.99 -29.42
CA ASP A 86 88.74 -0.58 -29.34
C ASP A 86 89.45 -0.56 -30.70
N ARG A 87 88.89 -1.21 -31.73
CA ARG A 87 89.45 -1.20 -33.10
C ARG A 87 88.69 -0.33 -34.09
N ILE A 88 87.47 0.13 -33.76
CA ILE A 88 86.67 0.99 -34.61
C ILE A 88 86.42 2.32 -33.88
N ASP A 89 87.04 3.38 -34.39
CA ASP A 89 86.89 4.73 -33.83
C ASP A 89 85.40 5.14 -33.76
N PRO A 90 84.86 5.52 -32.58
CA PRO A 90 83.50 6.07 -32.44
C PRO A 90 83.23 7.25 -33.39
N THR A 91 84.28 7.99 -33.75
CA THR A 91 84.25 9.07 -34.74
C THR A 91 83.92 8.56 -36.13
N ALA A 92 84.37 7.36 -36.51
CA ALA A 92 84.06 6.76 -37.81
C ALA A 92 82.59 6.33 -37.90
N LEU A 93 82.01 5.80 -36.81
CA LEU A 93 80.58 5.45 -36.74
C LEU A 93 79.69 6.69 -36.85
N ASP A 94 80.03 7.73 -36.09
CA ASP A 94 79.33 9.02 -36.13
C ASP A 94 79.49 9.73 -37.50
N LEU A 95 80.64 9.54 -38.17
CA LEU A 95 80.86 10.04 -39.51
C LEU A 95 80.00 9.32 -40.56
N VAL A 96 79.82 8.00 -40.46
CA VAL A 96 78.90 7.25 -41.34
C VAL A 96 77.46 7.74 -41.15
N GLN A 97 77.04 8.02 -39.91
CA GLN A 97 75.74 8.60 -39.61
C GLN A 97 75.55 9.99 -40.24
N ARG A 98 76.58 10.85 -40.18
CA ARG A 98 76.55 12.20 -40.74
C ARG A 98 76.60 12.24 -42.26
N VAL A 99 77.49 11.45 -42.87
CA VAL A 99 77.71 11.43 -44.33
C VAL A 99 76.61 10.66 -45.06
N ARG A 100 75.94 9.71 -44.40
CA ARG A 100 74.86 8.89 -44.99
C ARG A 100 75.29 8.13 -46.26
N GLU A 101 76.57 7.80 -46.38
CA GLU A 101 77.12 6.96 -47.46
C GLU A 101 78.06 5.90 -46.85
N PRO A 102 78.29 4.75 -47.52
CA PRO A 102 79.28 3.78 -47.07
C PRO A 102 80.69 4.37 -47.05
N LEU A 103 81.48 4.05 -46.03
CA LEU A 103 82.86 4.50 -45.88
C LEU A 103 83.81 3.31 -45.73
N ILE A 104 84.95 3.38 -46.40
CA ILE A 104 86.02 2.38 -46.32
C ILE A 104 87.22 3.01 -45.62
N VAL A 105 87.77 2.30 -44.64
CA VAL A 105 89.11 2.56 -44.10
C VAL A 105 90.02 1.45 -44.64
N PRO A 106 90.91 1.74 -45.61
CA PRO A 106 91.67 0.72 -46.32
C PRO A 106 92.74 0.05 -45.45
N ASP A 107 93.27 0.76 -44.45
CA ASP A 107 94.23 0.20 -43.51
C ASP A 107 94.06 0.81 -42.11
N LEU A 108 93.52 0.01 -41.20
CA LEU A 108 93.31 0.30 -39.79
C LEU A 108 94.63 0.47 -39.02
N GLY A 109 95.71 -0.18 -39.47
CA GLY A 109 97.03 -0.11 -38.81
C GLY A 109 97.82 1.15 -39.15
N SER A 110 97.55 1.78 -40.30
CA SER A 110 98.21 3.02 -40.74
C SER A 110 97.52 4.30 -40.27
N GLY A 111 96.28 4.22 -39.74
CA GLY A 111 95.46 5.39 -39.44
C GLY A 111 94.97 6.13 -40.68
N SER A 112 94.81 5.42 -41.80
CA SER A 112 94.33 5.99 -43.06
C SER A 112 92.94 6.62 -42.90
N PRO A 113 92.68 7.82 -43.47
CA PRO A 113 91.37 8.46 -43.38
C PRO A 113 90.30 7.63 -44.12
N PRO A 114 89.03 7.71 -43.67
CA PRO A 114 87.92 7.04 -44.34
C PRO A 114 87.67 7.65 -45.73
N ARG A 115 87.36 6.80 -46.70
CA ARG A 115 87.19 7.16 -48.11
C ARG A 115 85.87 6.63 -48.66
N ARG A 116 85.34 7.28 -49.70
CA ARG A 116 84.14 6.81 -50.43
C ARG A 116 84.49 5.66 -51.41
N PRO A 117 83.56 4.72 -51.67
CA PRO A 117 83.76 3.63 -52.63
C PRO A 117 84.04 4.14 -54.04
N GLY A 118 85.07 3.60 -54.71
CA GLY A 118 85.41 3.94 -56.10
C GLY A 118 86.62 4.88 -56.29
N HIS A 119 87.18 5.45 -55.22
CA HIS A 119 88.48 6.13 -55.27
C HIS A 119 89.63 5.12 -55.17
N VAL A 120 89.93 4.44 -56.28
CA VAL A 120 91.11 3.56 -56.39
C VAL A 120 92.08 4.18 -57.39
N GLY A 121 93.22 4.65 -56.88
CA GLY A 121 94.39 5.01 -57.68
C GLY A 121 94.38 6.42 -58.28
N GLU A 122 94.93 7.39 -57.55
CA GLU A 122 95.86 8.42 -58.04
C GLU A 122 96.30 9.32 -56.86
N PRO A 123 97.60 9.43 -56.54
CA PRO A 123 98.07 10.39 -55.56
C PRO A 123 98.12 11.78 -56.23
N GLY A 124 97.02 12.52 -56.13
CA GLY A 124 96.97 13.93 -56.50
C GLY A 124 95.85 14.30 -57.46
N ALA A 125 94.61 14.37 -56.97
CA ALA A 125 93.58 15.22 -57.57
C ALA A 125 92.53 15.59 -56.51
N ASN A 126 92.39 16.89 -56.26
CA ASN A 126 91.35 17.47 -55.42
C ASN A 126 89.95 17.06 -55.90
N GLY A 127 89.14 16.47 -55.00
CA GLY A 127 87.73 16.19 -55.27
C GLY A 127 87.03 15.37 -54.19
N SER A 128 86.22 16.04 -53.36
CA SER A 128 85.33 15.53 -52.29
C SER A 128 86.00 14.99 -51.00
N ASP A 129 86.47 15.93 -50.17
CA ASP A 129 86.96 15.68 -48.82
C ASP A 129 85.86 15.10 -47.91
N VAL A 130 86.02 13.84 -47.52
CA VAL A 130 85.51 13.38 -46.22
C VAL A 130 86.38 14.08 -45.16
N PRO A 131 85.81 14.68 -44.09
CA PRO A 131 86.60 15.39 -43.08
C PRO A 131 87.78 14.54 -42.60
N ALA A 132 89.00 15.08 -42.69
CA ALA A 132 90.22 14.41 -42.27
C ALA A 132 90.31 14.38 -40.74
N THR A 133 89.50 13.54 -40.09
CA THR A 133 89.65 13.26 -38.67
C THR A 133 90.66 12.12 -38.51
N PRO A 134 91.82 12.32 -37.86
CA PRO A 134 92.82 11.27 -37.71
C PRO A 134 92.30 10.14 -36.79
N LEU A 135 92.16 8.93 -37.33
CA LEU A 135 91.57 7.76 -36.66
C LEU A 135 92.58 7.01 -35.75
N ARG A 136 93.48 7.70 -35.04
CA ARG A 136 94.60 7.04 -34.32
C ARG A 136 94.26 6.76 -32.85
N GLN A 137 94.28 5.49 -32.44
CA GLN A 137 94.48 5.07 -31.04
C GLN A 137 95.90 4.52 -30.81
N GLU A 138 96.51 4.85 -29.67
CA GLU A 138 97.76 4.23 -29.22
C GLU A 138 97.52 2.77 -28.82
N GLY A 139 98.07 1.81 -29.58
CA GLY A 139 98.14 0.40 -29.17
C GLY A 139 97.68 -0.65 -30.18
N ALA A 140 97.04 -0.27 -31.29
CA ALA A 140 96.56 -1.23 -32.28
C ALA A 140 97.69 -1.77 -33.19
N LYS A 141 98.31 -2.90 -32.81
CA LYS A 141 99.13 -3.71 -33.73
C LYS A 141 98.22 -4.64 -34.54
N GLY A 142 97.65 -4.14 -35.64
CA GLY A 142 96.90 -4.97 -36.58
C GLY A 142 96.86 -4.36 -37.97
N ASN A 143 97.24 -5.13 -38.99
CA ASN A 143 96.98 -4.81 -40.40
C ASN A 143 95.53 -5.24 -40.69
N GLY A 144 94.75 -4.44 -41.43
CA GLY A 144 93.40 -4.81 -41.85
C GLY A 144 92.58 -3.65 -42.39
N SER A 145 91.45 -3.92 -43.06
CA SER A 145 90.54 -2.91 -43.61
C SER A 145 89.16 -2.95 -42.95
N TRP A 146 88.45 -1.83 -42.92
CA TRP A 146 87.08 -1.69 -42.40
C TRP A 146 86.13 -1.09 -43.43
N LEU A 147 84.88 -1.56 -43.43
CA LEU A 147 83.77 -1.03 -44.21
C LEU A 147 82.59 -0.76 -43.28
N GLY A 148 82.23 0.52 -43.14
CA GLY A 148 81.02 0.95 -42.45
C GLY A 148 79.91 1.29 -43.44
N THR A 149 78.74 0.67 -43.30
CA THR A 149 77.57 0.97 -44.12
C THR A 149 76.40 1.42 -43.24
N PRO A 150 75.71 2.52 -43.58
CA PRO A 150 74.55 2.99 -42.83
C PRO A 150 73.35 2.04 -42.99
N LEU A 151 72.58 1.87 -41.92
CA LEU A 151 71.27 1.21 -41.92
C LEU A 151 70.20 2.27 -42.14
N PHE A 152 69.49 2.21 -43.27
CA PHE A 152 68.43 3.17 -43.59
C PHE A 152 67.04 2.61 -43.31
N ALA A 153 66.28 3.33 -42.49
CA ALA A 153 64.84 3.12 -42.35
C ALA A 153 64.11 4.46 -42.51
N ARG A 154 63.08 4.50 -43.37
CA ARG A 154 62.23 5.70 -43.62
C ARG A 154 63.02 7.00 -43.90
N GLY A 155 64.17 6.90 -44.58
CA GLY A 155 65.01 8.06 -44.92
C GLY A 155 65.92 8.57 -43.79
N GLN A 156 65.98 7.88 -42.65
CA GLN A 156 66.89 8.16 -41.54
C GLN A 156 67.88 7.01 -41.34
N VAL A 157 69.08 7.35 -40.85
CA VAL A 157 70.09 6.35 -40.44
C VAL A 157 69.72 5.88 -39.03
N VAL A 158 69.32 4.61 -38.90
CA VAL A 158 68.93 3.98 -37.62
C VAL A 158 70.07 3.21 -36.96
N GLY A 159 71.17 3.02 -37.68
CA GLY A 159 72.37 2.36 -37.18
C GLY A 159 73.47 2.24 -38.23
N VAL A 160 74.57 1.57 -37.89
CA VAL A 160 75.70 1.30 -38.78
C VAL A 160 76.08 -0.18 -38.70
N MET A 161 76.27 -0.81 -39.86
CA MET A 161 76.87 -2.14 -39.96
C MET A 161 78.35 -2.00 -40.32
N SER A 162 79.21 -2.58 -39.50
CA SER A 162 80.66 -2.53 -39.61
C SER A 162 81.20 -3.90 -40.01
N LEU A 163 82.05 -3.96 -41.04
CA LEU A 163 82.73 -5.18 -41.50
C LEU A 163 84.24 -4.98 -41.44
N ILE A 164 84.99 -5.96 -40.96
CA ILE A 164 86.45 -5.93 -40.83
C ILE A 164 87.08 -7.14 -41.52
N ARG A 165 88.17 -6.92 -42.26
CA ARG A 165 89.09 -7.94 -42.77
C ARG A 165 90.52 -7.66 -42.27
N ASP A 166 91.32 -8.70 -42.08
CA ASP A 166 92.71 -8.62 -41.61
C ASP A 166 93.70 -8.22 -42.73
N GLU A 167 93.23 -8.19 -43.99
CA GLU A 167 94.02 -7.77 -45.14
C GLU A 167 93.72 -6.29 -45.48
N PRO A 168 94.75 -5.41 -45.52
CA PRO A 168 94.60 -4.05 -46.01
C PRO A 168 94.08 -4.01 -47.45
N GLU A 169 93.34 -2.95 -47.79
CA GLU A 169 92.78 -2.68 -49.14
C GLU A 169 91.92 -3.81 -49.73
N SER A 170 91.35 -4.66 -48.87
CA SER A 170 90.70 -5.89 -49.35
C SER A 170 89.26 -5.72 -49.82
N PHE A 171 88.54 -4.65 -49.44
CA PHE A 171 87.13 -4.44 -49.85
C PHE A 171 87.00 -3.91 -51.28
N SER A 172 86.28 -4.65 -52.13
CA SER A 172 85.98 -4.26 -53.51
C SER A 172 84.69 -3.41 -53.63
N PRO A 173 84.47 -2.68 -54.73
CA PRO A 173 83.19 -2.00 -54.98
C PRO A 173 81.97 -2.94 -54.98
N GLN A 174 82.15 -4.20 -55.37
CA GLN A 174 81.09 -5.23 -55.31
C GLN A 174 80.77 -5.61 -53.86
N ASP A 175 81.78 -5.69 -52.99
CA ASP A 175 81.59 -5.93 -51.55
C ASP A 175 80.77 -4.81 -50.92
N VAL A 176 80.98 -3.56 -51.32
CA VAL A 176 80.18 -2.43 -50.82
C VAL A 176 78.72 -2.55 -51.24
N GLN A 177 78.43 -2.84 -52.51
CA GLN A 177 77.06 -3.01 -52.99
C GLN A 177 76.32 -4.13 -52.26
N LEU A 178 77.02 -5.24 -52.00
CA LEU A 178 76.49 -6.35 -51.23
C LEU A 178 76.27 -5.96 -49.77
N ALA A 179 77.25 -5.33 -49.12
CA ALA A 179 77.11 -4.84 -47.75
C ALA A 179 75.91 -3.90 -47.60
N MET A 180 75.69 -2.98 -48.55
CA MET A 180 74.51 -2.10 -48.54
C MET A 180 73.18 -2.86 -48.67
N ALA A 181 73.13 -3.92 -49.49
CA ALA A 181 71.92 -4.73 -49.65
C ALA A 181 71.57 -5.47 -48.36
N PHE A 182 72.57 -6.03 -47.67
CA PHE A 182 72.38 -6.69 -46.37
C PHE A 182 72.13 -5.67 -45.24
N ALA A 183 72.75 -4.48 -45.31
CA ALA A 183 72.45 -3.35 -44.42
C ALA A 183 70.97 -2.95 -44.50
N SER A 184 70.40 -2.96 -45.71
CA SER A 184 68.98 -2.66 -45.92
C SER A 184 68.07 -3.71 -45.27
N GLN A 185 68.43 -5.00 -45.33
CA GLN A 185 67.67 -6.06 -44.64
C GLN A 185 67.80 -5.96 -43.12
N ALA A 186 69.01 -5.69 -42.62
CA ALA A 186 69.25 -5.46 -41.20
C ALA A 186 68.48 -4.24 -40.67
N ALA A 187 68.36 -3.16 -41.46
CA ALA A 187 67.61 -1.97 -41.08
C ALA A 187 66.12 -2.26 -40.84
N VAL A 188 65.51 -3.16 -41.62
CA VAL A 188 64.10 -3.58 -41.43
C VAL A 188 63.92 -4.27 -40.08
N VAL A 189 64.84 -5.16 -39.70
CA VAL A 189 64.79 -5.88 -38.43
C VAL A 189 64.93 -4.93 -37.24
N VAL A 190 65.89 -4.00 -37.32
CA VAL A 190 66.13 -2.99 -36.28
C VAL A 190 64.90 -2.09 -36.09
N GLU A 191 64.30 -1.60 -37.18
CA GLU A 191 63.13 -0.72 -37.09
C GLU A 191 61.88 -1.46 -36.58
N ASN A 192 61.64 -2.70 -37.02
CA ASN A 192 60.52 -3.50 -36.53
C ASN A 192 60.63 -3.79 -35.02
N ASN A 193 61.84 -4.06 -34.52
CA ASN A 193 62.06 -4.28 -33.09
C ASN A 193 61.84 -3.01 -32.27
N ARG A 194 62.33 -1.85 -32.76
CA ARG A 194 62.11 -0.55 -32.12
C ARG A 194 60.62 -0.19 -32.03
N LEU A 195 59.86 -0.44 -33.11
CA LEU A 195 58.41 -0.23 -33.13
C LEU A 195 57.67 -1.18 -32.17
N LEU A 196 58.06 -2.46 -32.13
CA LEU A 196 57.46 -3.44 -31.22
C LEU A 196 57.73 -3.12 -29.75
N GLU A 197 58.93 -2.64 -29.43
CA GLU A 197 59.28 -2.23 -28.06
C GLU A 197 58.52 -0.98 -27.64
N ALA A 198 58.34 0.00 -28.53
CA ALA A 198 57.51 1.17 -28.29
C ALA A 198 56.04 0.78 -28.01
N GLU A 199 55.46 -0.12 -28.83
CA GLU A 199 54.10 -0.64 -28.62
C GLU A 199 53.98 -1.42 -27.30
N ARG A 200 54.98 -2.21 -26.92
CA ARG A 200 54.99 -2.95 -25.65
C ARG A 200 55.10 -2.02 -24.44
N ALA A 201 55.94 -0.99 -24.52
CA ALA A 201 56.05 0.03 -23.48
C ALA A 201 54.72 0.75 -23.28
N ARG A 202 54.06 1.14 -24.38
CA ARG A 202 52.73 1.77 -24.36
C ARG A 202 51.67 0.85 -23.75
N ALA A 203 51.68 -0.44 -24.11
CA ALA A 203 50.76 -1.42 -23.53
C ALA A 203 51.00 -1.66 -22.03
N ALA A 204 52.25 -1.60 -21.56
CA ALA A 204 52.57 -1.70 -20.14
C ALA A 204 52.08 -0.49 -19.34
N GLN A 205 52.27 0.73 -19.87
CA GLN A 205 51.74 1.96 -19.26
C GLN A 205 50.20 1.95 -19.15
N LEU A 206 49.50 1.52 -20.21
CA LEU A 206 48.04 1.41 -20.17
C LEU A 206 47.52 0.38 -19.15
N ARG A 207 48.27 -0.70 -18.90
CA ARG A 207 47.93 -1.68 -17.85
C ARG A 207 48.07 -1.08 -16.45
N LEU A 208 49.13 -0.34 -16.18
CA LEU A 208 49.33 0.32 -14.90
C LEU A 208 48.20 1.32 -14.60
N LEU A 209 47.77 2.08 -15.62
CA LEU A 209 46.60 2.95 -15.53
C LEU A 209 45.30 2.18 -15.23
N ALA A 210 45.09 1.05 -15.90
CA ALA A 210 43.90 0.22 -15.68
C ALA A 210 43.85 -0.43 -14.28
N ASP A 211 44.99 -0.87 -13.76
CA ASP A 211 45.09 -1.47 -12.43
C ASP A 211 44.80 -0.43 -11.33
N LEU A 212 45.37 0.78 -11.46
CA LEU A 212 45.11 1.89 -10.54
C LEU A 212 43.65 2.35 -10.61
N SER A 213 43.08 2.43 -11.83
CA SER A 213 41.65 2.71 -12.05
C SER A 213 40.75 1.72 -11.28
N GLN A 214 41.01 0.42 -11.37
CA GLN A 214 40.19 -0.57 -10.65
C GLN A 214 40.25 -0.40 -9.13
N GLN A 215 41.42 -0.07 -8.59
CA GLN A 215 41.59 0.12 -7.15
C GLN A 215 40.90 1.40 -6.67
N VAL A 216 41.03 2.51 -7.39
CA VAL A 216 40.34 3.79 -7.10
C VAL A 216 38.82 3.60 -7.12
N LEU A 217 38.27 2.87 -8.11
CA LEU A 217 36.83 2.63 -8.22
C LEU A 217 36.26 1.73 -7.12
N SER A 218 37.11 1.00 -6.39
CA SER A 218 36.68 0.12 -5.29
C SER A 218 36.53 0.85 -3.95
N ILE A 219 37.06 2.07 -3.82
CA ILE A 219 37.02 2.88 -2.61
C ILE A 219 35.78 3.78 -2.67
N LEU A 220 34.88 3.61 -1.71
CA LEU A 220 33.58 4.32 -1.68
C LEU A 220 33.58 5.54 -0.74
N ASP A 221 34.64 5.71 0.04
CA ASP A 221 34.86 6.87 0.89
C ASP A 221 35.71 7.91 0.12
N PRO A 222 35.20 9.14 -0.08
CA PRO A 222 35.87 10.12 -0.92
C PRO A 222 37.22 10.58 -0.34
N ASP A 223 37.35 10.71 0.97
CA ASP A 223 38.59 11.15 1.61
C ASP A 223 39.66 10.05 1.52
N ALA A 224 39.27 8.81 1.81
CA ALA A 224 40.15 7.66 1.68
C ALA A 224 40.56 7.40 0.22
N LEU A 225 39.68 7.68 -0.75
CA LEU A 225 39.96 7.56 -2.18
C LEU A 225 41.03 8.56 -2.61
N LEU A 226 40.88 9.83 -2.22
CA LEU A 226 41.81 10.89 -2.58
C LEU A 226 43.19 10.66 -1.96
N ASP A 227 43.23 10.29 -0.67
CA ASP A 227 44.46 9.95 0.04
C ASP A 227 45.19 8.75 -0.60
N TYR A 228 44.44 7.71 -0.95
CA TYR A 228 44.99 6.56 -1.67
C TYR A 228 45.55 6.95 -3.04
N ALA A 229 44.81 7.78 -3.79
CA ALA A 229 45.16 8.18 -5.14
C ALA A 229 46.46 8.97 -5.20
N VAL A 230 46.63 10.01 -4.37
CA VAL A 230 47.84 10.84 -4.38
C VAL A 230 49.09 10.00 -4.08
N HIS A 231 49.01 9.09 -3.12
CA HIS A 231 50.11 8.19 -2.76
C HIS A 231 50.37 7.12 -3.83
N ALA A 232 49.33 6.58 -4.45
CA ALA A 232 49.47 5.59 -5.52
C ALA A 232 50.12 6.21 -6.76
N ILE A 233 49.65 7.40 -7.17
CA ILE A 233 50.19 8.15 -8.31
C ILE A 233 51.66 8.50 -8.07
N GLN A 234 52.00 9.02 -6.89
CA GLN A 234 53.38 9.35 -6.53
C GLN A 234 54.30 8.11 -6.60
N ARG A 235 53.90 6.99 -5.97
CA ARG A 235 54.74 5.78 -5.90
C ARG A 235 54.91 5.08 -7.24
N GLN A 236 53.87 5.07 -8.07
CA GLN A 236 53.84 4.26 -9.30
C GLN A 236 54.45 4.99 -10.49
N PHE A 237 54.40 6.32 -10.51
CA PHE A 237 54.94 7.14 -11.59
C PHE A 237 56.17 7.97 -11.18
N GLY A 238 56.50 8.03 -9.88
CA GLY A 238 57.73 8.65 -9.39
C GLY A 238 57.69 10.19 -9.36
N TYR A 239 56.50 10.79 -9.37
CA TYR A 239 56.34 12.25 -9.26
C TYR A 239 56.80 12.75 -7.89
N SER A 240 57.31 13.99 -7.81
CA SER A 240 57.87 14.51 -6.56
C SER A 240 56.76 14.84 -5.55
N HIS A 241 55.77 15.61 -5.98
CA HIS A 241 54.57 15.92 -5.19
C HIS A 241 53.33 15.76 -6.06
N VAL A 242 52.26 15.25 -5.44
CA VAL A 242 50.96 15.02 -6.05
C VAL A 242 49.89 15.55 -5.13
N ASP A 243 49.09 16.49 -5.62
CA ASP A 243 48.09 17.20 -4.82
C ASP A 243 46.74 17.19 -5.53
N VAL A 244 45.65 17.07 -4.76
CA VAL A 244 44.29 17.14 -5.29
C VAL A 244 43.51 18.24 -4.59
N PHE A 245 42.85 19.07 -5.42
CA PHE A 245 41.95 20.12 -5.00
C PHE A 245 40.56 19.86 -5.60
N LEU A 246 39.50 20.04 -4.82
CA LEU A 246 38.12 19.92 -5.29
C LEU A 246 37.42 21.27 -5.30
N THR A 247 36.51 21.49 -6.24
CA THR A 247 35.71 22.71 -6.32
C THR A 247 34.69 22.76 -5.18
N ASP A 248 34.49 23.94 -4.59
CA ASP A 248 33.40 24.15 -3.64
C ASP A 248 32.01 24.08 -4.31
N ALA A 249 30.94 23.98 -3.51
CA ALA A 249 29.58 23.84 -4.03
C ALA A 249 29.13 25.03 -4.92
N ALA A 250 29.74 26.20 -4.73
CA ALA A 250 29.46 27.41 -5.51
C ALA A 250 30.29 27.50 -6.81
N GLY A 251 31.31 26.64 -6.98
CA GLY A 251 32.25 26.68 -8.10
C GLY A 251 33.15 27.93 -8.11
N GLN A 252 33.30 28.59 -6.96
CA GLN A 252 34.07 29.84 -6.81
C GLN A 252 35.52 29.58 -6.41
N TYR A 253 35.76 28.48 -5.70
CA TYR A 253 37.08 28.13 -5.18
C TYR A 253 37.42 26.67 -5.47
N VAL A 254 38.69 26.41 -5.76
CA VAL A 254 39.28 25.07 -5.60
C VAL A 254 39.91 24.97 -4.23
N VAL A 255 39.49 23.98 -3.46
CA VAL A 255 39.84 23.77 -2.05
C VAL A 255 40.71 22.53 -1.95
N PHE A 256 41.81 22.63 -1.20
CA PHE A 256 42.72 21.52 -0.98
C PHE A 256 42.02 20.33 -0.32
N GLN A 257 42.32 19.09 -0.76
CA GLN A 257 41.73 17.87 -0.21
C GLN A 257 42.74 16.76 0.11
N ALA A 258 43.81 16.60 -0.67
CA ALA A 258 44.80 15.55 -0.40
C ALA A 258 46.17 15.89 -0.99
N SER A 259 47.23 15.41 -0.34
CA SER A 259 48.61 15.52 -0.80
C SER A 259 49.35 14.20 -0.59
N SER A 260 50.30 13.89 -1.46
CA SER A 260 51.25 12.79 -1.27
C SER A 260 52.31 13.10 -0.20
N ASP A 261 52.34 14.31 0.34
CA ASP A 261 53.18 14.73 1.46
C ASP A 261 52.32 14.91 2.72
N ASP A 262 52.41 13.97 3.65
CA ASP A 262 51.61 13.93 4.88
C ASP A 262 51.77 15.18 5.75
N ASP A 263 52.96 15.81 5.75
CA ASP A 263 53.23 17.01 6.55
C ASP A 263 52.54 18.23 5.93
N ASN A 264 52.59 18.35 4.60
CA ASN A 264 51.85 19.38 3.86
C ASN A 264 50.34 19.16 3.93
N ALA A 265 49.88 17.91 3.83
CA ALA A 265 48.47 17.56 3.92
C ALA A 265 47.83 18.08 5.21
N ARG A 266 48.50 17.91 6.36
CA ARG A 266 48.02 18.41 7.66
C ARG A 266 48.04 19.93 7.72
N LEU A 267 49.15 20.55 7.34
CA LEU A 267 49.33 22.00 7.39
C LEU A 267 48.28 22.74 6.54
N TRP A 268 47.98 22.21 5.35
CA TRP A 268 47.09 22.86 4.39
C TRP A 268 45.61 22.61 4.71
N HIS A 269 45.26 21.47 5.31
CA HIS A 269 43.93 21.27 5.91
C HIS A 269 43.66 22.25 7.05
N GLU A 270 44.60 22.42 7.99
CA GLU A 270 44.45 23.34 9.12
C GLU A 270 44.31 24.80 8.68
N LYS A 271 44.99 25.18 7.60
CA LYS A 271 44.91 26.53 7.02
C LYS A 271 43.71 26.74 6.08
N GLY A 272 43.01 25.68 5.69
CA GLY A 272 41.91 25.73 4.73
C GLY A 272 42.35 26.30 3.38
N LEU A 273 43.48 25.81 2.84
CA LEU A 273 44.07 26.30 1.60
C LEU A 273 43.05 26.21 0.45
N ARG A 274 42.83 27.33 -0.24
CA ARG A 274 41.91 27.43 -1.38
C ARG A 274 42.38 28.51 -2.34
N PHE A 275 42.12 28.30 -3.62
CA PHE A 275 42.42 29.25 -4.69
C PHE A 275 41.15 29.63 -5.44
N ARG A 276 41.03 30.90 -5.79
CA ARG A 276 39.87 31.42 -6.52
C ARG A 276 39.92 31.03 -8.00
N VAL A 277 38.83 30.42 -8.47
CA VAL A 277 38.71 29.89 -9.84
C VAL A 277 38.88 31.02 -10.86
N GLY A 278 39.87 30.89 -11.74
CA GLY A 278 40.18 31.82 -12.83
C GLY A 278 40.99 33.05 -12.46
N GLU A 279 41.25 33.28 -11.17
CA GLU A 279 41.92 34.48 -10.66
C GLU A 279 43.27 34.16 -9.98
N GLU A 280 43.41 32.99 -9.34
CA GLU A 280 44.56 32.64 -8.49
C GLU A 280 45.22 31.32 -8.91
N GLY A 281 46.51 31.37 -9.25
CA GLY A 281 47.35 30.18 -9.45
C GLY A 281 47.08 29.41 -10.75
N ILE A 282 47.98 28.47 -11.04
CA ILE A 282 47.81 27.54 -12.17
C ILE A 282 46.59 26.65 -11.90
N THR A 283 46.42 26.16 -10.68
CA THR A 283 45.27 25.37 -10.22
C THR A 283 43.93 26.09 -10.41
N GLY A 284 43.81 27.36 -10.03
CA GLY A 284 42.60 28.15 -10.26
C GLY A 284 42.32 28.41 -11.74
N GLN A 285 43.36 28.62 -12.56
CA GLN A 285 43.21 28.80 -14.01
C GLN A 285 42.75 27.52 -14.72
N VAL A 286 43.31 26.37 -14.36
CA VAL A 286 42.88 25.07 -14.90
C VAL A 286 41.45 24.75 -14.50
N ALA A 287 41.05 25.08 -13.26
CA ALA A 287 39.67 24.92 -12.82
C ALA A 287 38.67 25.76 -13.62
N ALA A 288 39.06 26.97 -14.04
CA ALA A 288 38.19 27.87 -14.81
C ALA A 288 38.11 27.51 -16.29
N THR A 289 39.22 27.13 -16.89
CA THR A 289 39.31 26.83 -18.33
C THR A 289 38.90 25.39 -18.63
N GLY A 290 39.10 24.47 -17.69
CA GLY A 290 38.99 23.04 -17.92
C GLY A 290 40.05 22.51 -18.88
N GLU A 291 41.11 23.25 -19.18
CA GLU A 291 42.21 22.82 -20.05
C GLU A 291 43.45 22.53 -19.20
N PRO A 292 44.21 21.46 -19.48
CA PRO A 292 45.42 21.16 -18.74
C PRO A 292 46.51 22.21 -18.97
N PHE A 293 47.36 22.42 -17.98
CA PHE A 293 48.45 23.39 -18.02
C PHE A 293 49.79 22.72 -17.68
N LEU A 294 50.74 22.79 -18.63
CA LEU A 294 52.09 22.26 -18.46
C LEU A 294 53.10 23.42 -18.38
N ALA A 295 53.60 23.69 -17.17
CA ALA A 295 54.66 24.65 -16.91
C ALA A 295 56.02 23.92 -16.88
N ARG A 296 56.73 23.88 -18.01
CA ARG A 296 58.10 23.35 -18.10
C ARG A 296 59.11 24.13 -17.24
N ASP A 297 58.80 25.39 -16.96
CA ASP A 297 59.55 26.28 -16.07
C ASP A 297 58.56 27.23 -15.40
N VAL A 298 58.26 26.98 -14.11
CA VAL A 298 57.27 27.76 -13.35
C VAL A 298 57.65 29.22 -13.21
N SER A 299 58.96 29.55 -13.24
CA SER A 299 59.44 30.94 -13.19
C SER A 299 59.03 31.78 -14.40
N LYS A 300 58.63 31.13 -15.49
CA LYS A 300 58.16 31.75 -16.74
C LYS A 300 56.64 31.67 -16.91
N ALA A 301 55.93 31.00 -16.01
CA ALA A 301 54.49 30.83 -16.10
C ALA A 301 53.76 32.09 -15.55
N PRO A 302 52.91 32.76 -16.33
CA PRO A 302 52.28 34.04 -15.94
C PRO A 302 51.33 33.94 -14.75
N CYS A 303 50.76 32.76 -14.52
CA CYS A 303 49.77 32.43 -13.52
C CYS A 303 50.35 31.65 -12.34
N TYR A 304 51.67 31.49 -12.29
CA TYR A 304 52.33 30.84 -11.16
C TYR A 304 52.26 31.76 -9.94
N LEU A 305 51.71 31.22 -8.85
CA LEU A 305 51.83 31.83 -7.54
C LEU A 305 53.14 31.33 -6.95
N ASP A 306 54.05 32.26 -6.65
CA ASP A 306 55.32 31.95 -5.99
C ASP A 306 55.02 31.43 -4.58
N ASP A 307 54.89 30.10 -4.49
CA ASP A 307 54.35 29.44 -3.32
C ASP A 307 55.43 29.33 -2.25
N SER A 308 55.22 30.01 -1.12
CA SER A 308 56.10 29.90 0.05
C SER A 308 56.07 28.50 0.69
N LEU A 309 55.22 27.60 0.19
CA LEU A 309 54.94 26.28 0.75
C LEU A 309 55.65 25.13 -0.01
N LEU A 310 55.96 25.28 -1.30
CA LEU A 310 56.77 24.33 -2.09
C LEU A 310 57.90 25.06 -2.88
N PRO A 311 58.90 25.64 -2.19
CA PRO A 311 59.89 26.54 -2.78
C PRO A 311 60.88 25.86 -3.76
N GLU A 312 60.89 24.52 -3.80
CA GLU A 312 61.77 23.75 -4.68
C GLU A 312 61.13 23.39 -6.03
N THR A 313 59.88 23.79 -6.26
CA THR A 313 59.17 23.49 -7.52
C THR A 313 59.79 24.27 -8.69
N ARG A 314 60.18 23.56 -9.75
CA ARG A 314 60.78 24.14 -10.96
C ARG A 314 59.96 23.86 -12.22
N SER A 315 59.18 22.79 -12.22
CA SER A 315 58.16 22.51 -13.24
C SER A 315 56.89 21.97 -12.58
N GLU A 316 55.74 22.22 -13.21
CA GLU A 316 54.40 21.90 -12.69
C GLU A 316 53.49 21.45 -13.83
N LEU A 317 52.68 20.42 -13.58
CA LEU A 317 51.70 19.89 -14.51
C LEU A 317 50.36 19.77 -13.78
N VAL A 318 49.40 20.57 -14.22
CA VAL A 318 48.07 20.63 -13.61
C VAL A 318 47.03 20.18 -14.62
N VAL A 319 46.20 19.22 -14.22
CA VAL A 319 45.14 18.66 -15.07
C VAL A 319 43.77 18.73 -14.37
N PRO A 320 42.69 18.99 -15.13
CA PRO A 320 41.36 19.08 -14.54
C PRO A 320 40.77 17.69 -14.26
N ILE A 321 40.11 17.55 -13.11
CA ILE A 321 39.27 16.39 -12.77
C ILE A 321 37.84 16.73 -13.19
N LYS A 322 37.30 16.02 -14.20
CA LYS A 322 36.03 16.35 -14.85
C LYS A 322 34.98 15.26 -14.70
N ALA A 323 33.78 15.63 -14.27
CA ALA A 323 32.58 14.79 -14.37
C ALA A 323 31.72 15.31 -15.54
N GLY A 324 31.83 14.66 -16.69
CA GLY A 324 31.26 15.18 -17.94
C GLY A 324 31.94 16.50 -18.35
N GLU A 325 31.15 17.54 -18.62
CA GLU A 325 31.66 18.88 -18.98
C GLU A 325 32.01 19.74 -17.74
N ARG A 326 31.71 19.26 -16.53
CA ARG A 326 31.90 20.02 -15.29
C ARG A 326 33.24 19.67 -14.66
N VAL A 327 34.08 20.68 -14.42
CA VAL A 327 35.28 20.53 -13.58
C VAL A 327 34.85 20.39 -12.12
N ILE A 328 35.21 19.29 -11.49
CA ILE A 328 34.91 19.01 -10.08
C ILE A 328 36.15 19.15 -9.17
N GLY A 329 37.33 19.29 -9.79
CA GLY A 329 38.59 19.48 -9.10
C GLY A 329 39.76 19.59 -10.06
N VAL A 330 40.97 19.64 -9.51
CA VAL A 330 42.23 19.62 -10.25
C VAL A 330 43.22 18.69 -9.56
N LEU A 331 44.01 17.98 -10.37
CA LEU A 331 45.16 17.20 -9.96
C LEU A 331 46.41 18.01 -10.32
N ASP A 332 47.22 18.30 -9.31
CA ASP A 332 48.43 19.09 -9.40
C ASP A 332 49.66 18.19 -9.17
N LEU A 333 50.66 18.34 -10.04
CA LEU A 333 51.88 17.54 -10.06
C LEU A 333 53.09 18.47 -10.14
N ASN A 334 54.02 18.32 -9.20
CA ASN A 334 55.14 19.23 -9.07
C ASN A 334 56.46 18.46 -9.18
N SER A 335 57.48 19.09 -9.76
CA SER A 335 58.83 18.55 -9.89
C SER A 335 59.90 19.57 -9.53
N LYS A 336 60.97 19.08 -8.90
CA LYS A 336 62.17 19.86 -8.57
C LYS A 336 63.11 20.04 -9.75
N GLU A 337 62.86 19.34 -10.85
CA GLU A 337 63.64 19.44 -12.08
C GLU A 337 63.03 20.46 -13.04
N LEU A 338 63.89 21.13 -13.81
CA LEU A 338 63.45 22.01 -14.88
C LEU A 338 63.12 21.15 -16.10
N ASP A 339 61.98 21.42 -16.75
CA ASP A 339 61.44 20.58 -17.84
C ASP A 339 61.21 19.11 -17.42
N GLY A 340 60.76 18.90 -16.16
CA GLY A 340 60.56 17.57 -15.58
C GLY A 340 59.37 16.78 -16.12
N PHE A 341 58.53 17.39 -16.98
CA PHE A 341 57.31 16.80 -17.50
C PHE A 341 57.25 16.88 -19.04
N GLY A 342 56.90 15.76 -19.68
CA GLY A 342 56.69 15.64 -21.11
C GLY A 342 55.22 15.58 -21.54
N GLU A 343 54.99 15.48 -22.85
CA GLU A 343 53.63 15.24 -23.41
C GLU A 343 53.07 13.87 -23.00
N GLU A 344 53.96 12.89 -22.72
CA GLU A 344 53.55 11.58 -22.20
C GLU A 344 53.01 11.68 -20.78
N ASP A 345 53.61 12.51 -19.92
CA ASP A 345 53.14 12.76 -18.56
C ASP A 345 51.79 13.47 -18.55
N LEU A 346 51.59 14.43 -19.46
CA LEU A 346 50.29 15.09 -19.64
C LEU A 346 49.19 14.07 -19.96
N PHE A 347 49.45 13.16 -20.90
CA PHE A 347 48.49 12.12 -21.27
C PHE A 347 48.17 11.18 -20.10
N VAL A 348 49.19 10.78 -19.33
CA VAL A 348 49.04 9.92 -18.16
C VAL A 348 48.27 10.64 -17.04
N ALA A 349 48.66 11.85 -16.69
CA ALA A 349 48.02 12.66 -15.64
C ALA A 349 46.55 12.93 -15.96
N GLN A 350 46.23 13.27 -17.21
CA GLN A 350 44.85 13.49 -17.63
C GLN A 350 44.02 12.20 -17.55
N GLY A 351 44.59 11.05 -17.96
CA GLY A 351 43.95 9.75 -17.76
C GLY A 351 43.70 9.41 -16.29
N LEU A 352 44.63 9.73 -15.39
CA LEU A 352 44.47 9.55 -13.95
C LEU A 352 43.36 10.46 -13.38
N ALA A 353 43.33 11.73 -13.81
CA ALA A 353 42.31 12.68 -13.40
C ALA A 353 40.91 12.27 -13.84
N ASP A 354 40.76 11.71 -15.06
CA ASP A 354 39.49 11.16 -15.54
C ASP A 354 39.02 9.97 -14.67
N GLN A 355 39.95 9.09 -14.26
CA GLN A 355 39.63 7.97 -13.37
C GLN A 355 39.26 8.43 -11.95
N LEU A 356 39.96 9.44 -11.43
CA LEU A 356 39.63 10.05 -10.15
C LEU A 356 38.25 10.70 -10.17
N ALA A 357 37.88 11.35 -11.28
CA ALA A 357 36.56 11.94 -11.41
C ALA A 357 35.46 10.88 -11.31
N LEU A 358 35.65 9.75 -11.99
CA LEU A 358 34.70 8.64 -11.99
C LEU A 358 34.61 7.96 -10.61
N GLY A 359 35.74 7.80 -9.93
CA GLY A 359 35.80 7.29 -8.54
C GLY A 359 35.08 8.21 -7.55
N LEU A 360 35.33 9.52 -7.61
CA LEU A 360 34.66 10.52 -6.76
C LEU A 360 33.15 10.57 -7.01
N GLU A 361 32.72 10.47 -8.26
CA GLU A 361 31.29 10.44 -8.59
C GLU A 361 30.62 9.17 -8.05
N ASN A 362 31.28 8.00 -8.15
CA ASN A 362 30.81 6.76 -7.56
C ASN A 362 30.72 6.83 -6.03
N ALA A 363 31.76 7.35 -5.36
CA ALA A 363 31.77 7.52 -3.91
C ALA A 363 30.63 8.45 -3.44
N ARG A 364 30.44 9.58 -4.13
CA ARG A 364 29.34 10.52 -3.85
C ARG A 364 27.96 9.89 -4.06
N LEU A 365 27.75 9.16 -5.16
CA LEU A 365 26.48 8.49 -5.44
C LEU A 365 26.18 7.40 -4.40
N PHE A 366 27.19 6.62 -4.00
CA PHE A 366 27.05 5.59 -2.99
C PHE A 366 26.69 6.19 -1.62
N ALA A 367 27.37 7.26 -1.21
CA ALA A 367 27.06 7.97 0.03
C ALA A 367 25.60 8.48 0.04
N ALA A 368 25.16 9.11 -1.04
CA ALA A 368 23.79 9.60 -1.19
C ALA A 368 22.74 8.46 -1.19
N GLU A 369 23.04 7.33 -1.83
CA GLU A 369 22.18 6.15 -1.83
C GLU A 369 22.09 5.52 -0.43
N HIS A 370 23.23 5.40 0.26
CA HIS A 370 23.29 4.82 1.60
C HIS A 370 22.51 5.67 2.61
N GLU A 371 22.66 6.98 2.57
CA GLU A 371 21.91 7.93 3.39
C GLU A 371 20.39 7.83 3.11
N SER A 372 20.01 7.84 1.84
CA SER A 372 18.60 7.68 1.42
C SER A 372 18.00 6.35 1.89
N ARG A 373 18.78 5.27 1.86
CA ARG A 373 18.37 3.94 2.30
C ARG A 373 18.19 3.87 3.81
N LEU A 374 19.11 4.44 4.59
CA LEU A 374 18.99 4.53 6.05
C LEU A 374 17.77 5.37 6.46
N LYS A 375 17.53 6.48 5.74
CA LYS A 375 16.35 7.33 5.93
C LYS A 375 15.04 6.56 5.69
N LEU A 376 14.94 5.80 4.59
CA LEU A 376 13.78 4.96 4.29
C LEU A 376 13.59 3.84 5.31
N GLN A 377 14.66 3.19 5.76
CA GLN A 377 14.60 2.15 6.79
C GLN A 377 14.10 2.69 8.13
N SER A 378 14.54 3.88 8.54
CA SER A 378 14.05 4.54 9.76
C SER A 378 12.54 4.81 9.68
N ILE A 379 12.08 5.41 8.57
CA ILE A 379 10.65 5.66 8.33
C ILE A 379 9.86 4.35 8.34
N GLN A 380 10.36 3.32 7.65
CA GLN A 380 9.68 2.03 7.53
C GLN A 380 9.61 1.28 8.86
N ALA A 381 10.69 1.24 9.65
CA ALA A 381 10.70 0.63 10.98
C ALA A 381 9.65 1.29 11.89
N THR A 382 9.57 2.62 11.85
CA THR A 382 8.61 3.38 12.65
C THR A 382 7.18 3.18 12.17
N ALA A 383 6.95 3.14 10.85
CA ALA A 383 5.64 2.83 10.26
C ALA A 383 5.15 1.42 10.61
N THR A 384 6.06 0.44 10.66
CA THR A 384 5.72 -0.95 11.01
C THR A 384 5.35 -1.08 12.48
N ALA A 385 6.09 -0.41 13.38
CA ALA A 385 5.79 -0.39 14.81
C ALA A 385 4.43 0.27 15.10
N LEU A 386 4.08 1.36 14.39
CA LEU A 386 2.79 2.04 14.54
C LEU A 386 1.61 1.24 13.94
N SER A 387 1.84 0.44 12.90
CA SER A 387 0.77 -0.31 12.21
C SER A 387 0.38 -1.61 12.93
N ALA A 388 1.15 -2.06 13.92
CA ALA A 388 0.89 -3.29 14.66
C ALA A 388 -0.28 -3.18 15.65
N GLU A 389 -0.66 -1.96 16.06
CA GLU A 389 -1.70 -1.72 17.06
C GLU A 389 -2.83 -0.85 16.49
N MET A 390 -3.96 -1.48 16.18
CA MET A 390 -5.14 -0.81 15.59
C MET A 390 -6.16 -0.35 16.64
N ASN A 391 -5.79 -0.26 17.91
CA ASN A 391 -6.71 0.18 18.96
C ASN A 391 -6.71 1.72 19.05
N PRO A 392 -7.82 2.41 18.71
CA PRO A 392 -7.87 3.87 18.72
C PRO A 392 -7.64 4.49 20.10
N ASP A 393 -7.87 3.73 21.19
CA ASP A 393 -7.73 4.26 22.56
C ASP A 393 -6.27 4.27 23.03
N THR A 394 -5.46 3.27 22.67
CA THR A 394 -4.05 3.16 23.10
C THR A 394 -3.06 3.73 22.07
N LEU A 395 -3.47 3.86 20.81
CA LEU A 395 -2.63 4.33 19.72
C LEU A 395 -2.06 5.75 19.94
N PRO A 396 -2.81 6.76 20.43
CA PRO A 396 -2.26 8.08 20.75
C PRO A 396 -1.05 8.02 21.69
N GLU A 397 -1.12 7.18 22.73
CA GLU A 397 -0.05 7.02 23.73
C GLU A 397 1.19 6.38 23.12
N GLN A 398 1.00 5.37 22.27
CA GLN A 398 2.11 4.74 21.57
C GLN A 398 2.80 5.67 20.58
N ILE A 399 2.05 6.46 19.82
CA ILE A 399 2.60 7.45 18.90
C ILE A 399 3.53 8.40 19.65
N VAL A 400 3.10 8.92 20.81
CA VAL A 400 3.91 9.85 21.60
C VAL A 400 5.14 9.17 22.18
N VAL A 401 5.02 7.94 22.70
CA VAL A 401 6.17 7.20 23.26
C VAL A 401 7.20 6.88 22.18
N GLN A 402 6.76 6.49 20.98
CA GLN A 402 7.67 6.20 19.87
C GLN A 402 8.33 7.47 19.33
N ALA A 403 7.59 8.57 19.24
CA ALA A 403 8.16 9.88 18.89
C ALA A 403 9.24 10.27 19.93
N ALA A 404 8.94 10.19 21.23
CA ALA A 404 9.91 10.53 22.27
C ALA A 404 11.20 9.68 22.17
N LYS A 405 11.08 8.38 21.88
CA LYS A 405 12.24 7.51 21.66
C LYS A 405 13.02 7.84 20.39
N ALA A 406 12.33 8.05 19.26
CA ALA A 406 12.96 8.33 17.97
C ALA A 406 13.77 9.64 18.01
N PHE A 407 13.25 10.67 18.66
CA PHE A 407 13.89 11.99 18.76
C PHE A 407 14.73 12.19 20.04
N LYS A 408 14.85 11.14 20.87
CA LYS A 408 15.47 11.20 22.21
C LYS A 408 14.97 12.41 23.01
N ALA A 409 13.67 12.68 22.93
CA ALA A 409 13.05 13.85 23.50
C ALA A 409 12.68 13.62 24.97
N GLU A 410 12.90 14.65 25.79
CA GLU A 410 12.59 14.63 27.22
C GLU A 410 11.08 14.72 27.47
N ALA A 411 10.35 15.35 26.55
CA ALA A 411 8.90 15.37 26.55
C ALA A 411 8.33 15.42 25.13
N ALA A 412 7.13 14.88 24.96
CA ALA A 412 6.36 14.94 23.71
C ALA A 412 4.86 14.98 24.00
N SER A 413 4.07 15.56 23.09
CA SER A 413 2.60 15.53 23.20
C SER A 413 1.95 15.37 21.84
N LEU A 414 0.87 14.60 21.80
CA LEU A 414 -0.03 14.50 20.65
C LEU A 414 -1.32 15.23 21.00
N MET A 415 -1.66 16.26 20.23
CA MET A 415 -2.90 17.01 20.38
C MET A 415 -3.82 16.71 19.21
N LEU A 416 -5.07 16.33 19.49
CA LEU A 416 -6.08 16.07 18.46
C LEU A 416 -7.24 17.05 18.61
N TRP A 417 -7.99 17.24 17.53
CA TRP A 417 -9.16 18.11 17.52
C TRP A 417 -10.24 17.62 18.49
N ASN A 418 -10.81 18.54 19.28
CA ASN A 418 -12.03 18.30 20.04
C ASN A 418 -13.12 19.25 19.54
N GLU A 419 -14.18 18.71 18.94
CA GLU A 419 -15.28 19.51 18.40
C GLU A 419 -16.07 20.24 19.48
N ASP A 420 -16.26 19.62 20.65
CA ASP A 420 -17.04 20.22 21.75
C ASP A 420 -16.37 21.47 22.33
N GLU A 421 -15.03 21.48 22.38
CA GLU A 421 -14.22 22.58 22.92
C GLU A 421 -13.72 23.54 21.82
N SER A 422 -13.92 23.21 20.54
CA SER A 422 -13.35 23.93 19.39
C SER A 422 -11.84 24.24 19.52
N ALA A 423 -11.08 23.26 20.03
CA ALA A 423 -9.67 23.41 20.33
C ALA A 423 -8.89 22.11 20.13
N LEU A 424 -7.58 22.24 19.88
CA LEU A 424 -6.64 21.12 19.97
C LEU A 424 -6.34 20.84 21.44
N ILE A 425 -6.53 19.58 21.84
CA ILE A 425 -6.37 19.14 23.21
C ILE A 425 -5.37 17.99 23.28
N ILE A 426 -4.56 17.93 24.34
CA ILE A 426 -3.59 16.85 24.52
C ILE A 426 -4.35 15.54 24.75
N ARG A 427 -4.20 14.59 23.82
CA ARG A 427 -4.76 13.23 23.93
C ARG A 427 -3.76 12.25 24.49
N ALA A 428 -2.47 12.49 24.25
CA ALA A 428 -1.40 11.70 24.81
C ALA A 428 -0.17 12.56 25.06
N SER A 429 0.61 12.18 26.06
CA SER A 429 1.81 12.90 26.47
C SER A 429 2.87 11.96 27.02
N TYR A 430 4.13 12.35 26.86
CA TYR A 430 5.29 11.72 27.47
C TYR A 430 6.12 12.80 28.14
N GLY A 431 6.56 12.58 29.39
CA GLY A 431 7.43 13.51 30.12
C GLY A 431 6.80 14.85 30.55
N LEU A 432 5.47 15.02 30.43
CA LEU A 432 4.72 16.22 30.83
C LEU A 432 3.90 15.96 32.11
N SER A 433 3.65 16.97 32.94
CA SER A 433 2.84 16.82 34.15
C SER A 433 1.34 16.69 33.84
N PRO A 434 0.57 16.03 34.74
CA PRO A 434 -0.89 15.94 34.60
C PRO A 434 -1.60 17.30 34.57
N ARG A 435 -1.00 18.35 35.15
CA ARG A 435 -1.56 19.70 35.13
C ARG A 435 -1.47 20.29 33.72
N TYR A 436 -0.30 20.24 33.11
CA TYR A 436 -0.08 20.72 31.74
C TYR A 436 -0.98 19.99 30.74
N VAL A 437 -1.11 18.66 30.86
CA VAL A 437 -1.96 17.84 29.98
C VAL A 437 -3.44 18.23 30.05
N ARG A 438 -3.95 18.54 31.25
CA ARG A 438 -5.35 18.92 31.44
C ARG A 438 -5.65 20.34 31.01
N GLU A 439 -4.77 21.28 31.33
CA GLU A 439 -5.02 22.73 31.19
C GLU A 439 -4.62 23.27 29.81
N GLN A 440 -3.67 22.64 29.11
CA GLN A 440 -3.20 23.12 27.82
C GLN A 440 -4.22 22.90 26.71
N ARG A 441 -4.57 23.99 26.01
CA ARG A 441 -5.52 24.04 24.89
C ARG A 441 -5.03 25.03 23.83
N ILE A 442 -5.19 24.69 22.54
CA ILE A 442 -4.92 25.62 21.43
C ILE A 442 -6.23 25.87 20.69
N PRO A 443 -6.82 27.07 20.78
CA PRO A 443 -8.05 27.42 20.07
C PRO A 443 -7.90 27.34 18.55
N ARG A 444 -9.01 27.06 17.86
CA ARG A 444 -9.06 26.89 16.39
C ARG A 444 -8.36 27.99 15.61
N GLU A 445 -8.76 29.23 15.82
CA GLU A 445 -8.25 30.40 15.08
C GLU A 445 -6.72 30.55 15.20
N ARG A 446 -6.16 30.19 16.37
CA ARG A 446 -4.72 30.26 16.62
C ARG A 446 -3.98 29.12 15.94
N ALA A 447 -4.54 27.91 15.96
CA ALA A 447 -3.96 26.78 15.25
C ALA A 447 -3.96 27.02 13.73
N GLU A 448 -5.06 27.56 13.19
CA GLU A 448 -5.21 27.90 11.77
C GLU A 448 -4.17 28.93 11.32
N SER A 449 -4.04 30.05 12.06
CA SER A 449 -3.07 31.10 11.71
C SER A 449 -1.60 30.70 11.87
N THR A 450 -1.30 29.66 12.65
CA THR A 450 0.09 29.27 12.93
C THR A 450 0.57 28.06 12.11
N PHE A 451 -0.33 27.13 11.78
CA PHE A 451 0.03 25.85 11.16
C PHE A 451 -0.58 25.63 9.77
N VAL A 452 -1.32 26.60 9.22
CA VAL A 452 -1.94 26.49 7.89
C VAL A 452 -1.61 27.73 7.07
N ASP A 453 -0.94 27.54 5.93
CA ASP A 453 -0.66 28.60 4.94
C ASP A 453 -1.31 28.26 3.58
N ARG A 454 -1.18 29.13 2.57
CA ARG A 454 -1.76 28.98 1.22
C ARG A 454 -1.41 27.64 0.55
N ASP A 455 -0.26 27.08 0.87
CA ASP A 455 0.26 25.84 0.27
C ASP A 455 0.03 24.57 1.13
N GLY A 456 -0.51 24.70 2.34
CA GLY A 456 -0.85 23.56 3.21
C GLY A 456 -0.37 23.66 4.66
N PRO A 457 -0.27 22.52 5.37
CA PRO A 457 0.18 22.48 6.76
C PRO A 457 1.66 22.89 6.87
N VAL A 458 1.97 23.83 7.76
CA VAL A 458 3.32 24.36 7.97
C VAL A 458 3.86 23.87 9.31
N LEU A 459 5.09 23.37 9.28
CA LEU A 459 5.83 22.91 10.46
C LEU A 459 6.37 24.14 11.20
N HIS A 460 6.23 24.17 12.53
CA HIS A 460 6.61 25.33 13.33
C HIS A 460 7.63 24.92 14.39
N TYR A 461 8.84 25.48 14.29
CA TYR A 461 9.86 25.36 15.33
C TYR A 461 9.87 26.63 16.18
N VAL A 462 9.82 26.48 17.50
CA VAL A 462 10.00 27.60 18.43
C VAL A 462 11.24 27.35 19.28
N ALA A 463 12.26 28.16 19.03
CA ALA A 463 13.53 28.10 19.73
C ALA A 463 13.42 28.51 21.21
N GLU A 464 12.47 29.40 21.53
CA GLU A 464 12.17 29.83 22.90
C GLU A 464 10.66 29.77 23.19
N LEU A 465 10.22 28.68 23.79
CA LEU A 465 8.79 28.39 24.00
C LEU A 465 8.12 29.40 24.93
N ALA A 466 8.87 30.00 25.88
CA ALA A 466 8.36 31.03 26.78
C ALA A 466 7.88 32.29 26.06
N ALA A 467 8.43 32.58 24.87
CA ALA A 467 8.02 33.69 24.02
C ALA A 467 6.90 33.32 23.02
N SER A 468 6.59 32.02 22.89
CA SER A 468 5.68 31.47 21.88
C SER A 468 4.23 31.95 22.02
N PRO A 469 3.52 32.22 20.91
CA PRO A 469 2.07 32.42 20.93
C PRO A 469 1.29 31.12 21.15
N LEU A 470 1.92 29.95 20.98
CA LEU A 470 1.26 28.64 20.88
C LEU A 470 0.86 28.00 22.22
N GLY A 471 1.28 28.52 23.37
CA GLY A 471 0.94 27.95 24.67
C GLY A 471 0.73 28.98 25.77
N ASP A 472 0.08 28.56 26.86
CA ASP A 472 -0.06 29.41 28.03
C ASP A 472 1.30 29.57 28.71
N ARG A 473 1.80 30.81 28.77
CA ARG A 473 3.12 31.13 29.34
C ARG A 473 3.25 30.69 30.79
N SER A 474 2.14 30.66 31.55
CA SER A 474 2.14 30.19 32.93
C SER A 474 2.36 28.67 33.03
N LEU A 475 1.78 27.90 32.12
CA LEU A 475 1.91 26.44 32.06
C LEU A 475 3.30 26.01 31.55
N VAL A 476 3.86 26.75 30.58
CA VAL A 476 5.18 26.47 30.00
C VAL A 476 6.31 26.68 31.02
N ALA A 477 6.20 27.70 31.88
CA ALA A 477 7.19 28.02 32.89
C ALA A 477 7.30 26.93 33.98
N ASP A 478 6.17 26.33 34.36
CA ASP A 478 6.11 25.27 35.38
C ASP A 478 6.70 23.92 34.89
N GLU A 479 6.87 23.73 33.57
CA GLU A 479 7.35 22.49 32.95
C GLU A 479 8.83 22.52 32.51
N GLU A 480 9.53 23.65 32.70
CA GLU A 480 10.90 23.89 32.22
C GLU A 480 11.11 23.68 30.70
N LEU A 481 10.05 23.79 29.89
CA LEU A 481 10.12 23.61 28.44
C LEU A 481 10.84 24.80 27.80
N ARG A 482 11.90 24.53 27.03
CA ARG A 482 12.73 25.57 26.40
C ARG A 482 12.46 25.72 24.92
N SER A 483 12.34 24.61 24.19
CA SER A 483 12.07 24.62 22.75
C SER A 483 11.03 23.57 22.37
N VAL A 484 10.32 23.80 21.27
CA VAL A 484 9.37 22.83 20.70
C VAL A 484 9.53 22.76 19.18
N LEU A 485 9.51 21.54 18.66
CA LEU A 485 9.24 21.25 17.26
C LEU A 485 7.78 20.78 17.16
N THR A 486 6.93 21.58 16.52
CA THR A 486 5.53 21.26 16.31
C THR A 486 5.30 20.85 14.87
N VAL A 487 4.79 19.64 14.69
CA VAL A 487 4.52 19.04 13.40
C VAL A 487 3.02 18.81 13.20
N PRO A 488 2.41 19.35 12.13
CA PRO A 488 1.02 19.10 11.83
C PRO A 488 0.80 17.64 11.40
N LEU A 489 -0.29 17.04 11.90
CA LEU A 489 -0.82 15.77 11.43
C LEU A 489 -1.82 16.09 10.33
N ALA A 490 -1.41 15.92 9.07
CA ALA A 490 -2.27 16.15 7.93
C ALA A 490 -2.59 14.85 7.21
N CYS A 491 -3.88 14.54 7.03
CA CYS A 491 -4.29 13.35 6.29
C CYS A 491 -4.32 13.67 4.78
N PRO A 492 -3.62 12.90 3.92
CA PRO A 492 -3.69 13.11 2.47
C PRO A 492 -5.11 12.84 1.97
N ALA A 493 -5.59 13.67 1.02
CA ALA A 493 -6.98 13.64 0.54
C ALA A 493 -7.44 12.27 0.01
N SER A 494 -6.53 11.39 -0.40
CA SER A 494 -6.82 10.03 -0.85
C SER A 494 -7.21 9.05 0.26
N ALA A 495 -6.91 9.36 1.53
CA ALA A 495 -7.34 8.58 2.69
C ALA A 495 -8.75 8.97 3.17
N SER A 496 -9.28 10.10 2.72
CA SER A 496 -10.69 10.48 2.90
C SER A 496 -11.53 9.79 1.82
N ARG A 497 -12.04 8.59 2.10
CA ARG A 497 -13.15 8.02 1.31
C ARG A 497 -14.45 8.75 1.65
N ALA A 498 -14.56 10.00 1.23
CA ALA A 498 -15.86 10.64 1.09
C ALA A 498 -16.69 9.81 0.09
N THR A 499 -17.94 9.53 0.45
CA THR A 499 -18.89 8.89 -0.46
C THR A 499 -19.04 9.74 -1.73
N PRO A 500 -19.30 9.12 -2.90
CA PRO A 500 -19.31 9.83 -4.20
C PRO A 500 -20.32 10.99 -4.29
N GLU A 501 -21.26 11.12 -3.35
CA GLU A 501 -22.33 12.12 -3.37
C GLU A 501 -21.91 13.52 -2.88
N THR A 502 -20.72 13.70 -2.31
CA THR A 502 -20.24 15.03 -1.83
C THR A 502 -18.97 15.53 -2.53
N ALA A 503 -18.62 14.98 -3.70
CA ALA A 503 -17.41 15.33 -4.46
C ALA A 503 -17.38 16.76 -5.07
N SER A 504 -18.31 17.66 -4.70
CA SER A 504 -18.38 19.03 -5.23
C SER A 504 -17.83 20.11 -4.29
N THR A 505 -17.55 19.82 -3.01
CA THR A 505 -17.01 20.81 -2.08
C THR A 505 -15.49 20.73 -2.06
N ARG A 506 -14.81 21.80 -2.51
CA ARG A 506 -13.37 22.01 -2.28
C ARG A 506 -13.10 21.84 -0.79
N VAL A 507 -12.44 20.75 -0.42
CA VAL A 507 -11.98 20.50 0.95
C VAL A 507 -11.02 21.63 1.31
N SER A 508 -11.35 22.42 2.33
CA SER A 508 -10.47 23.52 2.75
C SER A 508 -9.14 22.94 3.26
N PRO A 509 -8.00 23.66 3.15
CA PRO A 509 -6.73 23.26 3.79
C PRO A 509 -6.91 22.94 5.29
N LEU A 510 -7.91 23.58 5.87
CA LEU A 510 -8.40 23.47 7.24
C LEU A 510 -9.03 22.11 7.59
N ASP A 511 -9.67 21.44 6.64
CA ASP A 511 -10.25 20.10 6.84
C ASP A 511 -9.18 18.99 6.79
N ARG A 512 -7.90 19.34 6.54
CA ARG A 512 -6.78 18.38 6.50
C ARG A 512 -6.03 18.22 7.81
N LEU A 513 -6.06 19.22 8.70
CA LEU A 513 -5.32 19.19 9.97
C LEU A 513 -6.09 18.37 11.02
N THR A 514 -5.70 17.13 11.25
CA THR A 514 -6.32 16.23 12.24
C THR A 514 -5.79 16.45 13.65
N GLY A 515 -4.61 17.06 13.79
CA GLY A 515 -3.96 17.32 15.06
C GLY A 515 -2.52 17.82 14.89
N ILE A 516 -1.78 17.89 16.00
CA ILE A 516 -0.36 18.26 16.00
C ILE A 516 0.44 17.32 16.91
N LEU A 517 1.69 17.05 16.53
CA LEU A 517 2.69 16.37 17.34
C LEU A 517 3.74 17.37 17.79
N ASN A 518 3.95 17.49 19.09
CA ASN A 518 4.96 18.37 19.68
C ASN A 518 6.09 17.53 20.26
N ILE A 519 7.33 17.92 19.94
CA ILE A 519 8.55 17.34 20.49
C ILE A 519 9.27 18.45 21.26
N TYR A 520 9.48 18.27 22.56
CA TYR A 520 10.00 19.31 23.46
C TYR A 520 11.42 19.02 23.95
N SER A 521 12.18 20.07 24.27
CA SER A 521 13.38 20.00 25.11
C SER A 521 13.14 20.64 26.49
N LYS A 522 13.68 20.03 27.55
CA LYS A 522 13.62 20.56 28.92
C LYS A 522 14.98 21.09 29.36
N GLY A 523 14.99 22.14 30.18
CA GLY A 523 16.20 22.69 30.82
C GLY A 523 17.17 23.45 29.89
N ARG A 524 17.41 22.97 28.66
CA ARG A 524 18.29 23.59 27.66
C ARG A 524 17.60 23.85 26.33
N GLN A 525 18.01 24.92 25.66
CA GLN A 525 17.59 25.21 24.29
C GLN A 525 18.25 24.22 23.33
N ARG A 526 17.44 23.56 22.50
CA ARG A 526 17.89 22.61 21.48
C ARG A 526 17.46 23.12 20.11
N ALA A 527 18.41 23.28 19.19
CA ALA A 527 18.11 23.43 17.77
C ALA A 527 17.87 22.04 17.17
N PHE A 528 16.79 21.88 16.40
CA PHE A 528 16.56 20.68 15.60
C PHE A 528 17.21 20.89 14.24
N GLU A 529 18.04 19.94 13.82
CA GLU A 529 18.70 19.97 12.51
C GLU A 529 17.72 19.59 11.39
N GLU A 530 18.01 19.96 10.13
CA GLU A 530 17.17 19.62 8.97
C GLU A 530 16.80 18.12 8.90
N PRO A 531 17.71 17.16 9.14
CA PRO A 531 17.37 15.74 9.14
C PRO A 531 16.34 15.36 10.21
N GLU A 532 16.37 16.01 11.38
CA GLU A 532 15.41 15.76 12.46
C GLU A 532 14.02 16.32 12.12
N ILE A 533 13.97 17.49 11.47
CA ILE A 533 12.73 18.13 11.03
C ILE A 533 12.04 17.26 9.97
N GLU A 534 12.79 16.78 8.98
CA GLU A 534 12.26 15.90 7.93
C GLU A 534 11.76 14.56 8.49
N LEU A 535 12.49 13.96 9.44
CA LEU A 535 12.05 12.75 10.14
C LEU A 535 10.76 12.99 10.91
N ALA A 536 10.63 14.15 11.58
CA ALA A 536 9.43 14.50 12.33
C ALA A 536 8.21 14.68 11.43
N HIS A 537 8.40 15.27 10.24
CA HIS A 537 7.35 15.37 9.21
C HIS A 537 6.90 13.99 8.70
N ALA A 538 7.84 13.11 8.38
CA ALA A 538 7.53 11.74 7.94
C ALA A 538 6.78 10.95 9.02
N PHE A 539 7.23 11.07 10.28
CA PHE A 539 6.59 10.43 11.43
C PHE A 539 5.15 10.94 11.62
N ALA A 540 4.95 12.25 11.61
CA ALA A 540 3.63 12.87 11.78
C ALA A 540 2.66 12.47 10.65
N SER A 541 3.14 12.44 9.41
CA SER A 541 2.35 11.99 8.26
C SER A 541 1.88 10.55 8.44
N GLN A 542 2.77 9.65 8.87
CA GLN A 542 2.43 8.26 9.12
C GLN A 542 1.47 8.11 10.31
N ALA A 543 1.72 8.83 11.40
CA ALA A 543 0.84 8.85 12.57
C ALA A 543 -0.58 9.30 12.21
N ALA A 544 -0.71 10.32 11.35
CA ALA A 544 -2.00 10.79 10.86
C ALA A 544 -2.76 9.70 10.07
N VAL A 545 -2.06 8.96 9.21
CA VAL A 545 -2.65 7.84 8.44
C VAL A 545 -3.08 6.70 9.36
N THR A 546 -2.23 6.31 10.32
CA THR A 546 -2.54 5.22 11.26
C THR A 546 -3.71 5.58 12.17
N LEU A 547 -3.78 6.81 12.68
CA LEU A 547 -4.91 7.30 13.48
C LEU A 547 -6.21 7.27 12.68
N ALA A 548 -6.17 7.75 11.43
CA ALA A 548 -7.33 7.69 10.55
C ALA A 548 -7.78 6.24 10.32
N ASN A 549 -6.86 5.33 10.00
CA ASN A 549 -7.17 3.92 9.78
C ASN A 549 -7.76 3.23 11.02
N ALA A 550 -7.20 3.48 12.21
CA ALA A 550 -7.71 2.93 13.47
C ALA A 550 -9.14 3.44 13.77
N GLN A 551 -9.40 4.73 13.52
CA GLN A 551 -10.73 5.31 13.65
C GLN A 551 -11.74 4.67 12.68
N TRP A 552 -11.36 4.47 11.42
CA TRP A 552 -12.19 3.79 10.42
C TRP A 552 -12.47 2.33 10.80
N PHE A 553 -11.45 1.59 11.22
CA PHE A 553 -11.59 0.19 11.62
C PHE A 553 -12.51 0.04 12.83
N ALA A 554 -12.38 0.95 13.81
CA ALA A 554 -13.28 1.00 14.96
C ALA A 554 -14.73 1.35 14.55
N ALA A 555 -14.91 2.30 13.62
CA ALA A 555 -16.23 2.68 13.11
C ALA A 555 -16.90 1.53 12.32
N GLU A 556 -16.14 0.84 11.47
CA GLU A 556 -16.63 -0.31 10.70
C GLU A 556 -16.94 -1.51 11.60
N GLY A 557 -16.10 -1.76 12.61
CA GLY A 557 -16.35 -2.77 13.64
C GLY A 557 -17.64 -2.51 14.43
N ARG A 558 -17.96 -1.24 14.72
CA ARG A 558 -19.23 -0.84 15.33
C ARG A 558 -20.42 -1.14 14.42
N ARG A 559 -20.38 -0.67 13.15
CA ARG A 559 -21.45 -0.95 12.16
C ARG A 559 -21.70 -2.43 11.95
N ARG A 560 -20.63 -3.23 11.90
CA ARG A 560 -20.74 -4.67 11.71
C ARG A 560 -21.42 -5.35 12.91
N ARG A 561 -21.06 -4.97 14.15
CA ARG A 561 -21.74 -5.49 15.36
C ARG A 561 -23.21 -5.10 15.38
N GLU A 562 -23.55 -3.86 15.00
CA GLU A 562 -24.93 -3.41 14.91
C GLU A 562 -25.74 -4.25 13.89
N ALA A 563 -25.18 -4.45 12.70
CA ALA A 563 -25.79 -5.26 11.65
C ALA A 563 -25.93 -6.75 12.05
N GLU A 564 -24.91 -7.34 12.65
CA GLU A 564 -24.95 -8.73 13.15
C GLU A 564 -26.00 -8.89 14.24
N THR A 565 -26.15 -7.92 15.14
CA THR A 565 -27.19 -7.96 16.19
C THR A 565 -28.59 -7.83 15.59
N LEU A 566 -28.79 -6.93 14.62
CA LEU A 566 -30.06 -6.80 13.89
C LEU A 566 -30.40 -8.07 13.10
N GLN A 567 -29.41 -8.70 12.46
CA GLN A 567 -29.59 -9.93 11.71
C GLN A 567 -29.92 -11.11 12.63
N ALA A 568 -29.24 -11.23 13.78
CA ALA A 568 -29.52 -12.24 14.80
C ALA A 568 -30.94 -12.11 15.36
N ALA A 569 -31.37 -10.89 15.67
CA ALA A 569 -32.76 -10.61 16.09
C ALA A 569 -33.75 -11.04 14.99
N THR A 570 -33.51 -10.66 13.74
CA THR A 570 -34.38 -11.01 12.60
C THR A 570 -34.48 -12.53 12.37
N GLN A 571 -33.38 -13.27 12.55
CA GLN A 571 -33.35 -14.74 12.41
C GLN A 571 -34.13 -15.44 13.54
N ALA A 572 -33.97 -14.98 14.79
CA ALA A 572 -34.72 -15.55 15.92
C ALA A 572 -36.25 -15.33 15.78
N LEU A 573 -36.65 -14.22 15.15
CA LEU A 573 -38.05 -13.86 14.93
C LEU A 573 -38.75 -14.70 13.86
N SER A 574 -37.99 -15.28 12.92
CA SER A 574 -38.56 -16.09 11.83
C SER A 574 -38.93 -17.51 12.26
N GLY A 575 -38.50 -17.96 13.45
CA GLY A 575 -38.64 -19.36 13.89
C GLY A 575 -39.76 -19.64 14.91
N THR A 576 -40.36 -18.63 15.55
CA THR A 576 -41.37 -18.83 16.60
C THR A 576 -42.60 -17.94 16.40
N LEU A 577 -43.78 -18.52 16.61
CA LEU A 577 -45.07 -17.82 16.59
C LEU A 577 -45.54 -17.40 18.01
N ASP A 578 -44.73 -17.66 19.05
CA ASP A 578 -45.03 -17.23 20.41
C ASP A 578 -44.54 -15.79 20.66
N LEU A 579 -45.48 -14.84 20.67
CA LEU A 579 -45.22 -13.42 20.90
C LEU A 579 -44.45 -13.15 22.21
N GLN A 580 -44.65 -13.92 23.28
CA GLN A 580 -43.90 -13.68 24.52
C GLN A 580 -42.43 -14.01 24.36
N GLN A 581 -42.13 -15.14 23.72
CA GLN A 581 -40.77 -15.56 23.46
C GLN A 581 -40.08 -14.58 22.50
N VAL A 582 -40.82 -14.09 21.49
CA VAL A 582 -40.36 -13.03 20.59
C VAL A 582 -39.95 -11.78 21.36
N PHE A 583 -40.81 -11.24 22.22
CA PHE A 583 -40.48 -10.01 22.94
C PHE A 583 -39.30 -10.19 23.90
N GLU A 584 -39.20 -11.35 24.56
CA GLU A 584 -38.07 -11.64 25.44
C GLU A 584 -36.74 -11.62 24.66
N VAL A 585 -36.70 -12.20 23.46
CA VAL A 585 -35.53 -12.19 22.59
C VAL A 585 -35.22 -10.77 22.08
N ILE A 586 -36.21 -10.04 21.55
CA ILE A 586 -36.03 -8.67 21.05
C ILE A 586 -35.44 -7.78 22.14
N LEU A 587 -36.01 -7.83 23.35
CA LEU A 587 -35.53 -7.04 24.47
C LEU A 587 -34.12 -7.49 24.88
N SER A 588 -33.88 -8.80 25.01
CA SER A 588 -32.55 -9.32 25.38
C SER A 588 -31.44 -8.92 24.39
N GLU A 589 -31.73 -8.90 23.09
CA GLU A 589 -30.76 -8.48 22.07
C GLU A 589 -30.61 -6.95 22.04
N LEU A 590 -31.69 -6.20 22.22
CA LEU A 590 -31.64 -4.74 22.33
C LEU A 590 -30.78 -4.29 23.52
N GLN A 591 -30.80 -5.02 24.64
CA GLN A 591 -30.01 -4.68 25.84
C GLN A 591 -28.49 -4.72 25.59
N LYS A 592 -28.03 -5.42 24.54
CA LYS A 592 -26.61 -5.49 24.17
C LYS A 592 -26.11 -4.23 23.47
N VAL A 593 -27.01 -3.47 22.85
CA VAL A 593 -26.70 -2.30 22.02
C VAL A 593 -27.27 -0.99 22.55
N VAL A 594 -28.33 -1.05 23.36
CA VAL A 594 -28.90 0.11 24.05
C VAL A 594 -28.97 -0.21 25.55
N PRO A 595 -28.29 0.58 26.41
CA PRO A 595 -28.32 0.34 27.85
C PRO A 595 -29.70 0.69 28.42
N TYR A 596 -30.31 -0.26 29.13
CA TYR A 596 -31.55 -0.03 29.89
C TYR A 596 -31.63 -0.98 31.09
N ASP A 597 -32.37 -0.57 32.13
CA ASP A 597 -32.62 -1.36 33.34
C ASP A 597 -33.94 -2.13 33.24
N SER A 598 -34.95 -1.48 32.67
CA SER A 598 -36.24 -2.10 32.36
C SER A 598 -36.76 -1.64 31.00
N ALA A 599 -37.61 -2.46 30.39
CA ALA A 599 -38.20 -2.17 29.10
C ALA A 599 -39.59 -2.81 28.97
N THR A 600 -40.51 -2.15 28.25
CA THR A 600 -41.86 -2.67 27.97
C THR A 600 -42.23 -2.55 26.50
N VAL A 601 -42.95 -3.56 26.00
CA VAL A 601 -43.64 -3.54 24.70
C VAL A 601 -45.12 -3.33 24.98
N GLN A 602 -45.70 -2.30 24.37
CA GLN A 602 -47.07 -1.87 24.60
C GLN A 602 -47.85 -1.91 23.30
N GLN A 603 -49.07 -2.44 23.33
CA GLN A 603 -49.98 -2.49 22.19
C GLN A 603 -51.06 -1.44 22.30
N LEU A 604 -51.34 -0.76 21.18
CA LEU A 604 -52.42 0.23 21.08
C LEU A 604 -53.73 -0.46 20.70
N GLN A 605 -54.75 -0.31 21.54
CA GLN A 605 -56.12 -0.77 21.30
C GLN A 605 -57.08 0.42 21.47
N GLY A 606 -57.59 0.94 20.35
CA GLY A 606 -58.40 2.17 20.35
C GLY A 606 -57.58 3.36 20.87
N THR A 607 -57.96 3.89 22.04
CA THR A 607 -57.28 5.01 22.71
C THR A 607 -56.42 4.58 23.91
N LYS A 608 -56.14 3.29 24.05
CA LYS A 608 -55.43 2.76 25.22
C LYS A 608 -54.20 1.95 24.83
N LEU A 609 -53.08 2.20 25.50
CA LEU A 609 -51.88 1.38 25.44
C LEU A 609 -51.91 0.36 26.57
N THR A 610 -51.62 -0.90 26.23
CA THR A 610 -51.59 -2.02 27.18
C THR A 610 -50.26 -2.75 27.09
N ILE A 611 -49.66 -3.10 28.22
CA ILE A 611 -48.37 -3.80 28.24
C ILE A 611 -48.58 -5.25 27.82
N ILE A 612 -47.95 -5.66 26.72
CA ILE A 612 -48.02 -7.02 26.16
C ILE A 612 -46.71 -7.80 26.31
N GLY A 613 -45.63 -7.15 26.72
CA GLY A 613 -44.35 -7.76 27.03
C GLY A 613 -43.43 -6.81 27.79
N GLY A 614 -42.38 -7.34 28.42
CA GLY A 614 -41.42 -6.51 29.13
C GLY A 614 -40.28 -7.30 29.76
N ARG A 615 -39.24 -6.59 30.20
CA ARG A 615 -38.03 -7.12 30.84
C ARG A 615 -37.59 -6.17 31.95
N GLY A 616 -37.01 -6.70 33.03
CA GLY A 616 -36.49 -5.88 34.15
C GLY A 616 -37.54 -5.45 35.20
N PHE A 617 -38.79 -5.90 35.09
CA PHE A 617 -39.86 -5.60 36.06
C PHE A 617 -40.11 -6.76 37.04
N PRO A 618 -39.96 -6.57 38.37
CA PRO A 618 -40.10 -7.64 39.36
C PRO A 618 -41.52 -8.24 39.50
N ARG A 619 -42.56 -7.61 38.91
CA ARG A 619 -43.95 -8.12 38.85
C ARG A 619 -44.63 -7.92 37.49
N LEU A 620 -43.92 -8.19 36.39
CA LEU A 620 -44.45 -8.00 35.05
C LEU A 620 -45.81 -8.70 34.81
N GLN A 621 -46.02 -9.89 35.35
CA GLN A 621 -47.28 -10.65 35.19
C GLN A 621 -48.52 -9.97 35.79
N GLU A 622 -48.35 -9.07 36.77
CA GLU A 622 -49.45 -8.30 37.36
C GLU A 622 -49.85 -7.10 36.48
N LEU A 623 -48.93 -6.65 35.61
CA LEU A 623 -49.09 -5.51 34.70
C LEU A 623 -49.68 -5.92 33.34
N MET A 624 -49.70 -7.23 33.03
CA MET A 624 -50.14 -7.78 31.74
C MET A 624 -51.60 -8.26 31.76
N PRO A 625 -52.30 -8.24 30.61
CA PRO A 625 -53.66 -8.79 30.51
C PRO A 625 -53.69 -10.33 30.73
N PRO A 626 -54.80 -10.90 31.25
CA PRO A 626 -54.92 -12.33 31.50
C PRO A 626 -54.89 -13.16 30.21
N ARG A 627 -54.10 -14.24 30.19
CA ARG A 627 -54.02 -15.17 29.04
C ARG A 627 -55.40 -15.71 28.66
N ARG A 628 -55.83 -15.50 27.41
CA ARG A 628 -56.92 -16.28 26.81
C ARG A 628 -56.44 -17.73 26.69
N ARG A 629 -56.88 -18.61 27.58
CA ARG A 629 -56.66 -20.06 27.44
C ARG A 629 -57.37 -20.54 26.17
N ARG A 630 -56.63 -20.92 25.13
CA ARG A 630 -57.12 -21.77 24.03
C ARG A 630 -57.65 -23.07 24.65
N GLY A 631 -58.94 -23.33 24.46
CA GLY A 631 -59.64 -24.46 25.07
C GLY A 631 -59.14 -25.80 24.53
N ARG A 632 -58.78 -26.71 25.44
CA ARG A 632 -58.86 -28.16 25.23
C ARG A 632 -59.78 -28.73 26.32
N GLY A 633 -60.89 -29.33 25.88
CA GLY A 633 -61.63 -30.38 26.60
C GLY A 633 -62.46 -29.99 27.83
N ARG A 634 -63.79 -30.07 27.71
CA ARG A 634 -64.72 -30.25 28.84
C ARG A 634 -64.39 -31.55 29.59
N GLY A 635 -64.38 -31.50 30.92
CA GLY A 635 -64.30 -32.69 31.78
C GLY A 635 -64.48 -32.40 33.28
N ARG A 636 -65.72 -32.54 33.75
CA ARG A 636 -66.21 -32.82 35.12
C ARG A 636 -66.05 -31.79 36.26
N SER A 637 -67.22 -31.48 36.82
CA SER A 637 -67.49 -30.88 38.13
C SER A 637 -66.92 -31.71 39.30
N GLY A 638 -66.44 -31.02 40.34
CA GLY A 638 -66.10 -31.60 41.64
C GLY A 638 -65.52 -30.59 42.66
N SER A 639 -66.40 -30.07 43.52
CA SER A 639 -66.16 -29.68 44.94
C SER A 639 -65.21 -28.53 45.34
N LYS A 640 -65.84 -27.47 45.88
CA LYS A 640 -65.50 -26.62 47.05
C LYS A 640 -64.02 -26.47 47.46
N GLY A 641 -63.55 -25.23 47.40
CA GLY A 641 -62.52 -24.67 48.29
C GLY A 641 -62.81 -23.19 48.54
N LYS A 642 -63.36 -22.86 49.71
CA LYS A 642 -63.40 -21.48 50.23
C LYS A 642 -61.98 -21.10 50.69
N ASN A 643 -61.63 -19.82 50.54
CA ASN A 643 -60.42 -19.11 50.96
C ASN A 643 -59.29 -19.02 49.91
N GLY A 644 -59.38 -17.99 49.06
CA GLY A 644 -58.24 -17.35 48.41
C GLY A 644 -58.26 -15.84 48.71
N PRO A 645 -57.11 -15.19 48.94
CA PRO A 645 -57.06 -13.77 49.29
C PRO A 645 -57.54 -12.90 48.12
N LYS A 646 -58.43 -11.95 48.44
CA LYS A 646 -58.93 -10.91 47.52
C LYS A 646 -57.81 -9.94 47.15
N GLY A 647 -57.21 -10.12 45.98
CA GLY A 647 -56.41 -9.12 45.29
C GLY A 647 -56.81 -9.10 43.83
N ALA A 648 -57.67 -8.15 43.43
CA ALA A 648 -58.03 -7.97 42.02
C ALA A 648 -56.77 -7.54 41.25
N ARG A 649 -56.35 -8.33 40.25
CA ARG A 649 -55.27 -7.98 39.32
C ARG A 649 -55.63 -6.66 38.63
N ARG A 650 -54.91 -5.57 38.94
CA ARG A 650 -55.08 -4.27 38.26
C ARG A 650 -54.27 -4.29 36.96
N GLN A 651 -54.97 -4.44 35.84
CA GLN A 651 -54.41 -4.21 34.51
C GLN A 651 -53.99 -2.73 34.39
N VAL A 652 -52.76 -2.47 33.96
CA VAL A 652 -52.29 -1.11 33.71
C VAL A 652 -52.58 -0.76 32.26
N GLU A 653 -53.48 0.21 32.07
CA GLU A 653 -53.84 0.76 30.77
C GLU A 653 -53.47 2.24 30.76
N PHE A 654 -52.75 2.69 29.74
CA PHE A 654 -52.41 4.11 29.57
C PHE A 654 -53.34 4.72 28.53
N ASP A 655 -54.12 5.72 28.94
CA ASP A 655 -54.98 6.46 28.03
C ASP A 655 -54.17 7.52 27.29
N ILE A 656 -54.09 7.40 25.96
CA ILE A 656 -53.35 8.34 25.11
C ILE A 656 -54.10 9.67 24.88
N THR A 657 -55.33 9.79 25.36
CA THR A 657 -56.09 11.06 25.32
C THR A 657 -55.74 12.00 26.46
N ALA A 658 -55.14 11.48 27.54
CA ALA A 658 -54.67 12.29 28.66
C ALA A 658 -53.62 13.32 28.20
N THR A 659 -53.72 14.56 28.69
CA THR A 659 -52.85 15.68 28.28
C THR A 659 -51.45 15.61 28.86
N ASN A 660 -51.22 14.84 29.93
CA ASN A 660 -49.95 14.76 30.64
C ASN A 660 -49.37 13.34 30.61
N ASN A 661 -49.13 12.80 29.41
CA ASN A 661 -48.68 11.42 29.20
C ASN A 661 -47.61 11.38 28.08
N PRO A 662 -46.34 11.01 28.36
CA PRO A 662 -45.27 10.96 27.35
C PRO A 662 -45.55 9.91 26.26
N ASN A 663 -46.34 8.87 26.56
CA ASN A 663 -46.72 7.86 25.57
C ASN A 663 -47.58 8.48 24.46
N ARG A 664 -48.37 9.51 24.76
CA ARG A 664 -49.14 10.26 23.75
C ARG A 664 -48.21 10.93 22.74
N GLU A 665 -47.12 11.53 23.20
CA GLU A 665 -46.18 12.25 22.34
C GLU A 665 -45.51 11.32 21.33
N VAL A 666 -45.10 10.13 21.76
CA VAL A 666 -44.56 9.08 20.88
C VAL A 666 -45.58 8.65 19.81
N ILE A 667 -46.84 8.42 20.22
CA ILE A 667 -47.89 7.96 19.30
C ILE A 667 -48.33 9.06 18.32
N GLN A 668 -48.41 10.32 18.77
CA GLN A 668 -48.81 11.46 17.94
C GLN A 668 -47.71 11.91 16.98
N SER A 669 -46.47 12.00 17.44
CA SER A 669 -45.34 12.40 16.62
C SER A 669 -44.92 11.30 15.64
N ARG A 670 -45.22 10.03 15.96
CA ARG A 670 -44.70 8.85 15.23
C ARG A 670 -43.17 8.84 15.18
N ALA A 671 -42.54 9.47 16.17
CA ALA A 671 -41.09 9.63 16.29
C ALA A 671 -40.63 9.18 17.68
N PRO A 672 -39.34 8.83 17.84
CA PRO A 672 -38.78 8.55 19.15
C PRO A 672 -38.79 9.81 20.02
N VAL A 673 -39.06 9.64 21.32
CA VAL A 673 -39.02 10.70 22.33
C VAL A 673 -38.02 10.30 23.40
N ILE A 674 -37.05 11.18 23.66
CA ILE A 674 -36.04 11.03 24.71
C ILE A 674 -36.37 11.99 25.84
N LEU A 675 -36.39 11.48 27.07
CA LEU A 675 -36.50 12.27 28.28
C LEU A 675 -35.26 12.04 29.15
N ASP A 676 -34.51 13.11 29.37
CA ASP A 676 -33.27 13.12 30.14
C ASP A 676 -33.49 12.94 31.65
N ASP A 677 -34.57 13.53 32.18
CA ASP A 677 -35.07 13.30 33.55
C ASP A 677 -36.61 13.24 33.56
N ALA A 678 -37.15 12.04 33.38
CA ALA A 678 -38.58 11.78 33.18
C ALA A 678 -39.47 12.26 34.36
N PRO A 679 -39.13 12.04 35.65
CA PRO A 679 -39.88 12.61 36.78
C PRO A 679 -39.82 14.15 36.89
N ALA A 680 -38.86 14.81 36.25
CA ALA A 680 -38.77 16.26 36.26
C ALA A 680 -39.78 16.89 35.29
N VAL A 681 -40.08 16.19 34.18
CA VAL A 681 -41.01 16.66 33.13
C VAL A 681 -42.44 16.16 33.36
N TYR A 682 -42.60 14.90 33.79
CA TYR A 682 -43.91 14.26 33.92
C TYR A 682 -44.11 13.68 35.33
N GLU A 683 -45.10 14.20 36.06
CA GLU A 683 -45.45 13.76 37.43
C GLU A 683 -45.92 12.30 37.51
N GLU A 684 -46.37 11.72 36.39
CA GLU A 684 -46.85 10.35 36.29
C GLU A 684 -45.75 9.29 36.55
N PHE A 685 -44.48 9.63 36.33
CA PHE A 685 -43.34 8.76 36.67
C PHE A 685 -43.09 8.66 38.19
N LYS A 686 -43.68 9.54 39.01
CA LYS A 686 -43.61 9.49 40.48
C LYS A 686 -44.70 8.62 41.11
N ARG A 687 -45.65 8.12 40.31
CA ARG A 687 -46.77 7.27 40.76
C ARG A 687 -46.53 5.80 40.39
N GLU A 688 -47.25 4.88 41.05
CA GLU A 688 -47.21 3.47 40.65
C GLU A 688 -47.79 3.29 39.24
N PRO A 689 -47.19 2.43 38.38
CA PRO A 689 -46.13 1.45 38.69
C PRO A 689 -44.68 1.97 38.56
N HIS A 690 -44.46 3.19 38.07
CA HIS A 690 -43.12 3.74 37.77
C HIS A 690 -42.28 4.06 39.02
N SER A 691 -42.93 4.41 40.13
CA SER A 691 -42.27 4.71 41.41
C SER A 691 -41.47 3.54 42.00
N GLN A 692 -41.77 2.30 41.62
CA GLN A 692 -41.07 1.10 42.12
C GLN A 692 -39.72 0.85 41.43
N VAL A 693 -39.49 1.44 40.23
CA VAL A 693 -38.31 1.18 39.41
C VAL A 693 -37.35 2.37 39.38
N SER A 694 -37.75 3.53 39.92
CA SER A 694 -36.96 4.76 39.99
C SER A 694 -36.45 5.23 38.62
N ILE A 695 -37.37 5.36 37.66
CA ILE A 695 -37.05 5.79 36.29
C ILE A 695 -36.56 7.24 36.33
N ARG A 696 -35.37 7.50 35.77
CA ARG A 696 -34.76 8.82 35.60
C ARG A 696 -34.62 9.18 34.14
N SER A 697 -33.97 8.37 33.30
CA SER A 697 -34.04 8.57 31.84
C SER A 697 -35.08 7.64 31.21
N TRP A 698 -35.73 8.12 30.14
CA TRP A 698 -36.74 7.35 29.42
C TRP A 698 -36.63 7.55 27.91
N LEU A 699 -36.77 6.46 27.14
CA LEU A 699 -36.82 6.48 25.68
C LEU A 699 -38.06 5.71 25.21
N GLY A 700 -38.98 6.43 24.58
CA GLY A 700 -40.16 5.84 23.94
C GLY A 700 -40.04 5.84 22.43
N VAL A 701 -40.26 4.69 21.79
CA VAL A 701 -40.22 4.56 20.32
C VAL A 701 -41.50 3.88 19.80
N PRO A 702 -42.07 4.34 18.67
CA PRO A 702 -43.32 3.80 18.14
C PRO A 702 -43.12 2.44 17.45
N LEU A 703 -44.10 1.54 17.58
CA LEU A 703 -44.18 0.30 16.82
C LEU A 703 -44.96 0.56 15.52
N LEU A 704 -44.25 0.76 14.41
CA LEU A 704 -44.85 1.11 13.11
C LEU A 704 -44.86 -0.09 12.16
N PHE A 705 -45.98 -0.31 11.48
CA PHE A 705 -46.11 -1.28 10.40
C PHE A 705 -46.84 -0.62 9.22
N GLY A 706 -46.09 -0.25 8.18
CA GLY A 706 -46.59 0.65 7.13
C GLY A 706 -47.04 1.98 7.73
N ASP A 707 -48.25 2.43 7.41
CA ASP A 707 -48.84 3.68 7.94
C ASP A 707 -49.57 3.52 9.29
N ARG A 708 -49.63 2.30 9.82
CA ARG A 708 -50.35 1.96 11.06
C ARG A 708 -49.39 1.95 12.24
N ILE A 709 -49.83 2.55 13.35
CA ILE A 709 -49.14 2.45 14.64
C ILE A 709 -49.77 1.30 15.43
N LEU A 710 -48.97 0.30 15.77
CA LEU A 710 -49.42 -0.88 16.51
C LEU A 710 -49.27 -0.70 18.03
N GLY A 711 -48.47 0.27 18.46
CA GLY A 711 -48.15 0.51 19.85
C GLY A 711 -46.82 1.24 20.03
N MET A 712 -46.11 0.96 21.13
CA MET A 712 -44.80 1.54 21.40
C MET A 712 -43.91 0.59 22.22
N LEU A 713 -42.60 0.85 22.17
CA LEU A 713 -41.58 0.25 23.01
C LEU A 713 -41.03 1.35 23.92
N ALA A 714 -40.96 1.09 25.22
CA ALA A 714 -40.41 2.01 26.22
C ALA A 714 -39.18 1.39 26.88
N LEU A 715 -38.08 2.15 26.97
CA LEU A 715 -36.85 1.79 27.67
C LEU A 715 -36.63 2.74 28.84
N ASP A 716 -36.30 2.19 29.99
CA ASP A 716 -36.15 2.93 31.24
C ASP A 716 -34.76 2.75 31.85
N ARG A 717 -34.23 3.83 32.43
CA ARG A 717 -32.94 3.85 33.13
C ARG A 717 -33.04 4.60 34.45
N LYS A 718 -32.30 4.15 35.47
CA LYS A 718 -32.23 4.78 36.80
C LYS A 718 -31.30 5.98 36.90
N GLU A 719 -30.46 6.20 35.89
CA GLU A 719 -29.53 7.34 35.77
C GLU A 719 -30.15 8.39 34.82
N PRO A 720 -30.03 9.70 35.10
CA PRO A 720 -30.43 10.75 34.17
C PRO A 720 -29.45 10.90 33.00
N ASN A 721 -29.86 11.54 31.89
CA ASN A 721 -29.06 11.81 30.68
C ASN A 721 -28.44 10.56 30.01
N CYS A 722 -29.14 9.42 30.02
CA CYS A 722 -28.58 8.17 29.49
C CYS A 722 -28.78 7.97 27.97
N TYR A 723 -29.89 8.45 27.42
CA TYR A 723 -30.28 8.15 26.04
C TYR A 723 -29.81 9.21 25.05
N THR A 724 -29.29 8.76 23.91
CA THR A 724 -28.82 9.62 22.81
C THR A 724 -29.68 9.39 21.56
N GLN A 725 -29.53 10.24 20.55
CA GLN A 725 -30.21 10.06 19.27
C GLN A 725 -29.84 8.73 18.58
N GLU A 726 -28.62 8.24 18.81
CA GLU A 726 -28.18 6.94 18.29
C GLU A 726 -28.91 5.78 18.98
N HIS A 727 -29.08 5.86 20.31
CA HIS A 727 -29.90 4.89 21.04
C HIS A 727 -31.35 4.85 20.53
N ALA A 728 -31.93 6.02 20.21
CA ALA A 728 -33.26 6.10 19.61
C ALA A 728 -33.33 5.46 18.22
N ARG A 729 -32.32 5.66 17.37
CA ARG A 729 -32.22 5.05 16.04
C ARG A 729 -32.14 3.52 16.13
N LEU A 730 -31.31 3.00 17.02
CA LEU A 730 -31.19 1.56 17.26
C LEU A 730 -32.51 0.98 17.80
N ALA A 731 -33.10 1.59 18.82
CA ALA A 731 -34.38 1.15 19.38
C ALA A 731 -35.51 1.14 18.35
N MET A 732 -35.56 2.12 17.44
CA MET A 732 -36.51 2.16 16.31
C MET A 732 -36.38 0.93 15.39
N ALA A 733 -35.18 0.44 15.14
CA ALA A 733 -34.97 -0.75 14.32
C ALA A 733 -35.55 -2.01 14.99
N PHE A 734 -35.36 -2.18 16.30
CA PHE A 734 -35.96 -3.27 17.06
C PHE A 734 -37.48 -3.13 17.20
N ALA A 735 -37.97 -1.89 17.32
CA ALA A 735 -39.40 -1.57 17.34
C ALA A 735 -40.10 -1.98 16.03
N ALA A 736 -39.46 -1.75 14.88
CA ALA A 736 -39.95 -2.23 13.59
C ALA A 736 -40.07 -3.76 13.54
N GLN A 737 -39.10 -4.48 14.09
CA GLN A 737 -39.15 -5.95 14.17
C GLN A 737 -40.26 -6.45 15.10
N ALA A 738 -40.45 -5.81 16.25
CA ALA A 738 -41.56 -6.12 17.15
C ALA A 738 -42.93 -5.86 16.49
N ALA A 739 -43.05 -4.78 15.70
CA ALA A 739 -44.26 -4.47 14.95
C ALA A 739 -44.58 -5.56 13.90
N ILE A 740 -43.57 -6.03 13.16
CA ILE A 740 -43.72 -7.14 12.19
C ILE A 740 -44.20 -8.41 12.90
N ALA A 741 -43.60 -8.76 14.05
CA ALA A 741 -43.99 -9.96 14.80
C ALA A 741 -45.44 -9.90 15.30
N ILE A 742 -45.88 -8.74 15.80
CA ILE A 742 -47.25 -8.51 16.25
C ILE A 742 -48.24 -8.71 15.09
N GLU A 743 -47.94 -8.16 13.91
CA GLU A 743 -48.84 -8.29 12.75
C GLU A 743 -48.85 -9.73 12.20
N ASN A 744 -47.71 -10.42 12.17
CA ASN A 744 -47.62 -11.82 11.75
C ASN A 744 -48.46 -12.74 12.65
N ALA A 745 -48.38 -12.56 13.97
CA ALA A 745 -49.20 -13.31 14.91
C ALA A 745 -50.70 -13.03 14.72
N ARG A 746 -51.07 -11.76 14.51
CA ARG A 746 -52.46 -11.35 14.24
C ARG A 746 -53.01 -12.01 12.98
N LEU A 747 -52.25 -11.97 11.88
CA LEU A 747 -52.62 -12.58 10.60
C LEU A 747 -52.74 -14.10 10.70
N HIS A 748 -51.83 -14.74 11.45
CA HIS A 748 -51.88 -16.17 11.68
C HIS A 748 -53.13 -16.59 12.47
N ASP A 749 -53.45 -15.88 13.56
CA ASP A 749 -54.65 -16.14 14.36
C ASP A 749 -55.94 -15.94 13.54
N GLU A 750 -56.01 -14.89 12.71
CA GLU A 750 -57.14 -14.65 11.81
C GLU A 750 -57.30 -15.78 10.77
N THR A 751 -56.18 -16.27 10.23
CA THR A 751 -56.17 -17.38 9.27
C THR A 751 -56.61 -18.69 9.91
N GLN A 752 -56.12 -19.00 11.12
CA GLN A 752 -56.52 -20.20 11.87
C GLN A 752 -58.01 -20.17 12.23
N GLN A 753 -58.54 -19.01 12.60
CA GLN A 753 -59.96 -18.85 12.88
C GLN A 753 -60.81 -19.15 11.64
N ARG A 754 -60.45 -18.59 10.47
CA ARG A 754 -61.12 -18.88 9.20
C ARG A 754 -61.07 -20.36 8.83
N LEU A 755 -59.94 -21.03 9.04
CA LEU A 755 -59.81 -22.47 8.78
C LEU A 755 -60.72 -23.29 9.69
N SER A 756 -60.82 -22.93 10.97
CA SER A 756 -61.71 -23.60 11.91
C SER A 756 -63.19 -23.42 11.56
N GLU A 757 -63.58 -22.22 11.11
CA GLU A 757 -64.95 -21.92 10.66
C GLU A 757 -65.31 -22.74 9.40
N LEU A 758 -64.39 -22.83 8.44
CA LEU A 758 -64.57 -23.63 7.22
C LEU A 758 -64.61 -25.14 7.50
N ALA A 759 -63.74 -25.64 8.40
CA ALA A 759 -63.73 -27.06 8.76
C ALA A 759 -65.06 -27.49 9.39
N LEU A 760 -65.59 -26.68 10.31
CA LEU A 760 -66.91 -26.92 10.91
C LEU A 760 -68.01 -26.97 9.84
N LEU A 761 -68.00 -26.05 8.87
CA LEU A 761 -68.94 -26.06 7.74
C LEU A 761 -68.85 -27.34 6.89
N PHE A 762 -67.63 -27.77 6.54
CA PHE A 762 -67.41 -28.97 5.72
C PHE A 762 -67.80 -30.26 6.45
N GLU A 763 -67.45 -30.43 7.72
CA GLU A 763 -67.87 -31.58 8.53
C GLU A 763 -69.39 -31.68 8.65
N THR A 764 -70.07 -30.53 8.72
CA THR A 764 -71.53 -30.47 8.77
C THR A 764 -72.14 -30.88 7.42
N SER A 765 -71.60 -30.39 6.32
CA SER A 765 -72.04 -30.75 4.96
C SER A 765 -71.83 -32.24 4.63
N ALA A 766 -70.70 -32.82 5.04
CA ALA A 766 -70.37 -34.21 4.71
C ALA A 766 -71.33 -35.21 5.38
N ALA A 767 -71.65 -35.01 6.66
CA ALA A 767 -72.57 -35.88 7.39
C ALA A 767 -74.01 -35.85 6.85
N LEU A 768 -74.45 -34.72 6.31
CA LEU A 768 -75.78 -34.59 5.68
C LEU A 768 -75.86 -35.34 4.34
N SER A 769 -74.74 -35.49 3.63
CA SER A 769 -74.70 -36.13 2.30
C SER A 769 -74.64 -37.67 2.34
N THR A 770 -74.29 -38.27 3.48
CA THR A 770 -74.02 -39.72 3.58
C THR A 770 -75.24 -40.60 3.85
N SER A 771 -76.36 -40.03 4.31
CA SER A 771 -77.58 -40.80 4.61
C SER A 771 -78.64 -40.57 3.53
N LEU A 772 -79.23 -41.66 3.03
CA LEU A 772 -80.37 -41.63 2.10
C LEU A 772 -81.71 -41.89 2.82
N ASP A 773 -81.69 -42.08 4.13
CA ASP A 773 -82.90 -42.24 4.94
C ASP A 773 -83.42 -40.88 5.40
N MET A 774 -84.62 -40.53 4.93
CA MET A 774 -85.26 -39.23 5.17
C MET A 774 -85.37 -38.89 6.66
N ASP A 775 -85.77 -39.86 7.48
CA ASP A 775 -85.97 -39.66 8.91
C ASP A 775 -84.64 -39.36 9.63
N THR A 776 -83.60 -40.12 9.30
CA THR A 776 -82.23 -39.92 9.80
C THR A 776 -81.67 -38.57 9.34
N VAL A 777 -81.85 -38.19 8.06
CA VAL A 777 -81.40 -36.90 7.53
C VAL A 777 -82.07 -35.75 8.27
N LEU A 778 -83.39 -35.79 8.46
CA LEU A 778 -84.13 -34.76 9.18
C LEU A 778 -83.70 -34.64 10.64
N GLN A 779 -83.49 -35.77 11.33
CA GLN A 779 -83.04 -35.78 12.72
C GLN A 779 -81.64 -35.18 12.86
N ILE A 780 -80.68 -35.65 12.07
CA ILE A 780 -79.30 -35.15 12.09
C ILE A 780 -79.27 -33.66 11.74
N THR A 781 -80.08 -33.24 10.76
CA THR A 781 -80.19 -31.83 10.35
C THR A 781 -80.69 -30.96 11.49
N ALA A 782 -81.81 -31.32 12.10
CA ALA A 782 -82.42 -30.51 13.16
C ALA A 782 -81.50 -30.42 14.39
N GLU A 783 -80.89 -31.53 14.81
CA GLU A 783 -79.96 -31.57 15.94
C GLU A 783 -78.68 -30.74 15.67
N ARG A 784 -78.08 -30.90 14.49
CA ARG A 784 -76.83 -30.21 14.14
C ARG A 784 -77.01 -28.73 13.94
N ILE A 785 -78.08 -28.31 13.27
CA ILE A 785 -78.36 -26.88 13.07
C ILE A 785 -78.67 -26.24 14.44
N THR A 786 -79.45 -26.90 15.31
CA THR A 786 -79.69 -26.40 16.67
C THR A 786 -78.39 -26.24 17.45
N THR A 787 -77.46 -27.20 17.35
CA THR A 787 -76.16 -27.16 18.02
C THR A 787 -75.23 -26.09 17.44
N ALA A 788 -75.13 -26.00 16.10
CA ALA A 788 -74.25 -25.05 15.42
C ALA A 788 -74.70 -23.60 15.62
N MET A 789 -76.01 -23.38 15.67
CA MET A 789 -76.61 -22.05 15.87
C MET A 789 -76.80 -21.70 17.35
N GLY A 790 -76.57 -22.67 18.25
CA GLY A 790 -76.81 -22.53 19.69
C GLY A 790 -78.26 -22.20 20.04
N SER A 791 -79.23 -22.65 19.22
CA SER A 791 -80.64 -22.35 19.40
C SER A 791 -81.32 -23.34 20.36
N GLN A 792 -82.53 -22.98 20.81
CA GLN A 792 -83.29 -23.76 21.78
C GLN A 792 -84.26 -24.75 21.11
N GLY A 793 -84.57 -24.55 19.83
CA GLY A 793 -85.28 -25.50 19.00
C GLY A 793 -85.08 -25.26 17.51
N CYS A 794 -85.46 -26.23 16.70
CA CYS A 794 -85.44 -26.21 15.24
C CYS A 794 -86.61 -27.02 14.67
N ALA A 795 -87.44 -26.40 13.85
CA ALA A 795 -88.51 -27.05 13.11
C ALA A 795 -88.21 -27.05 11.61
N ILE A 796 -88.41 -28.18 10.96
CA ILE A 796 -88.22 -28.38 9.52
C ILE A 796 -89.56 -28.76 8.92
N SER A 797 -90.02 -27.99 7.94
CA SER A 797 -91.30 -28.21 7.26
C SER A 797 -91.12 -28.28 5.75
N ALA A 798 -91.81 -29.21 5.08
CA ALA A 798 -91.92 -29.27 3.64
C ALA A 798 -92.98 -28.30 3.14
N TRP A 799 -92.73 -27.67 2.00
CA TRP A 799 -93.71 -26.83 1.33
C TRP A 799 -94.38 -27.59 0.19
N GLU A 800 -95.71 -27.63 0.19
CA GLU A 800 -96.53 -28.13 -0.92
C GLU A 800 -97.17 -26.94 -1.65
N PRO A 801 -96.60 -26.50 -2.80
CA PRO A 801 -97.05 -25.30 -3.50
C PRO A 801 -98.50 -25.38 -3.98
N ASP A 802 -98.93 -26.55 -4.47
CA ASP A 802 -100.26 -26.76 -5.07
C ASP A 802 -101.40 -26.63 -4.05
N ARG A 803 -101.12 -26.91 -2.78
CA ARG A 803 -102.09 -26.89 -1.68
C ARG A 803 -101.95 -25.67 -0.77
N GLU A 804 -100.94 -24.83 -1.02
CA GLU A 804 -100.50 -23.75 -0.13
C GLU A 804 -100.36 -24.21 1.35
N THR A 805 -99.79 -25.40 1.54
CA THR A 805 -99.61 -26.01 2.87
C THR A 805 -98.15 -26.22 3.23
N LEU A 806 -97.82 -26.00 4.51
CA LEU A 806 -96.56 -26.39 5.13
C LEU A 806 -96.78 -27.65 5.98
N VAL A 807 -96.08 -28.72 5.66
CA VAL A 807 -96.13 -29.99 6.39
C VAL A 807 -94.92 -30.09 7.30
N LEU A 808 -95.13 -30.15 8.61
CA LEU A 808 -94.06 -30.31 9.58
C LEU A 808 -93.42 -31.68 9.41
N LEU A 809 -92.16 -31.72 8.97
CA LEU A 809 -91.40 -32.96 8.81
C LEU A 809 -90.74 -33.38 10.11
N ARG A 810 -90.14 -32.42 10.82
CA ARG A 810 -89.47 -32.67 12.09
C ARG A 810 -89.53 -31.44 12.98
N ASP A 811 -89.71 -31.66 14.26
CA ASP A 811 -89.60 -30.63 15.29
C ASP A 811 -88.63 -31.11 16.37
N TRP A 812 -87.61 -30.30 16.64
CA TRP A 812 -86.55 -30.61 17.58
C TRP A 812 -86.49 -29.51 18.64
N VAL A 813 -86.71 -29.89 19.90
CA VAL A 813 -86.78 -28.97 21.02
C VAL A 813 -85.76 -29.39 22.08
N VAL A 814 -84.92 -28.44 22.51
CA VAL A 814 -83.87 -28.65 23.52
C VAL A 814 -84.25 -27.98 24.84
N ASP A 815 -84.93 -26.84 24.81
CA ASP A 815 -85.36 -26.10 26.01
C ASP A 815 -86.80 -26.46 26.42
N GLN A 816 -87.01 -26.73 27.71
CA GLN A 816 -88.32 -27.14 28.26
C GLN A 816 -89.35 -26.00 28.29
N ARG A 817 -88.96 -24.75 28.02
CA ARG A 817 -89.84 -23.59 27.94
C ARG A 817 -90.60 -23.50 26.61
N LEU A 818 -90.13 -24.21 25.59
CA LEU A 818 -90.87 -24.38 24.34
C LEU A 818 -91.90 -25.50 24.52
N ASP A 819 -93.01 -25.40 23.80
CA ASP A 819 -93.99 -26.49 23.73
C ASP A 819 -93.33 -27.81 23.27
N PRO A 820 -93.88 -28.98 23.67
CA PRO A 820 -93.38 -30.26 23.20
C PRO A 820 -93.34 -30.34 21.66
N PRO A 821 -92.43 -31.15 21.08
CA PRO A 821 -92.31 -31.29 19.63
C PRO A 821 -93.66 -31.59 18.97
N GLY A 822 -94.00 -30.84 17.93
CA GLY A 822 -95.19 -31.07 17.12
C GLY A 822 -95.16 -32.44 16.43
N ALA A 823 -96.34 -33.01 16.18
CA ALA A 823 -96.44 -34.29 15.48
C ALA A 823 -95.95 -34.16 14.02
N ALA A 824 -95.01 -35.02 13.63
CA ALA A 824 -94.58 -35.12 12.24
C ALA A 824 -95.78 -35.47 11.33
N GLY A 825 -95.93 -34.72 10.23
CA GLY A 825 -97.09 -34.78 9.34
C GLY A 825 -98.19 -33.76 9.62
N ALA A 826 -98.07 -32.93 10.66
CA ALA A 826 -98.98 -31.81 10.88
C ALA A 826 -98.92 -30.82 9.70
N ALA A 827 -100.05 -30.58 9.05
CA ALA A 827 -100.17 -29.68 7.91
C ALA A 827 -100.82 -28.36 8.32
N TYR A 828 -100.19 -27.25 7.98
CA TYR A 828 -100.67 -25.89 8.25
C TYR A 828 -100.92 -25.17 6.93
N ARG A 829 -102.04 -24.46 6.82
CA ARG A 829 -102.31 -23.63 5.65
C ARG A 829 -101.54 -22.30 5.74
N LEU A 830 -101.02 -21.82 4.61
CA LEU A 830 -100.19 -20.60 4.56
C LEU A 830 -100.99 -19.29 4.70
N ASP A 831 -102.30 -19.32 4.52
CA ASP A 831 -103.22 -18.21 4.82
C ASP A 831 -103.28 -17.92 6.33
N GLU A 832 -103.12 -18.94 7.16
CA GLU A 832 -103.07 -18.84 8.63
C GLU A 832 -101.68 -18.50 9.18
N ARG A 833 -100.63 -18.51 8.33
CA ARG A 833 -99.23 -18.28 8.71
C ARG A 833 -98.55 -17.26 7.78
N PRO A 834 -98.87 -15.96 7.90
CA PRO A 834 -98.44 -14.93 6.97
C PRO A 834 -96.92 -14.75 6.92
N ALA A 835 -96.21 -14.91 8.05
CA ALA A 835 -94.76 -14.76 8.07
C ALA A 835 -94.03 -15.93 7.40
N SER A 836 -94.51 -17.17 7.61
CA SER A 836 -94.00 -18.34 6.89
C SER A 836 -94.22 -18.21 5.38
N ARG A 837 -95.40 -17.71 4.96
CA ARG A 837 -95.69 -17.42 3.54
C ARG A 837 -94.74 -16.39 2.97
N GLN A 838 -94.47 -15.31 3.72
CA GLN A 838 -93.54 -14.27 3.30
C GLN A 838 -92.12 -14.82 3.10
N ALA A 839 -91.57 -15.57 4.06
CA ALA A 839 -90.23 -16.15 3.96
C ALA A 839 -90.09 -17.08 2.74
N LEU A 840 -91.08 -17.95 2.50
CA LEU A 840 -91.10 -18.86 1.35
C LEU A 840 -91.20 -18.13 0.00
N VAL A 841 -92.12 -17.17 -0.13
CA VAL A 841 -92.35 -16.45 -1.40
C VAL A 841 -91.21 -15.50 -1.74
N SER A 842 -90.71 -14.77 -0.74
CA SER A 842 -89.59 -13.83 -0.92
C SER A 842 -88.25 -14.53 -1.12
N ARG A 843 -88.14 -15.81 -0.73
CA ARG A 843 -86.89 -16.59 -0.71
C ARG A 843 -85.80 -15.94 0.14
N GLN A 844 -86.19 -15.13 1.12
CA GLN A 844 -85.27 -14.45 2.04
C GLN A 844 -85.51 -14.94 3.47
N PRO A 845 -84.45 -15.05 4.29
CA PRO A 845 -84.60 -15.24 5.74
C PRO A 845 -85.41 -14.13 6.38
N LEU A 846 -86.21 -14.50 7.38
CA LEU A 846 -87.01 -13.56 8.16
C LEU A 846 -86.79 -13.80 9.66
N ALA A 847 -86.30 -12.78 10.36
CA ALA A 847 -86.14 -12.81 11.82
C ALA A 847 -87.28 -12.05 12.49
N LEU A 848 -87.98 -12.71 13.42
CA LEU A 848 -89.15 -12.17 14.11
C LEU A 848 -88.92 -12.15 15.61
N HIS A 849 -89.49 -11.14 16.27
CA HIS A 849 -89.40 -10.92 17.72
C HIS A 849 -90.80 -10.64 18.24
N ALA A 850 -91.25 -11.37 19.26
CA ALA A 850 -92.62 -11.29 19.76
C ALA A 850 -93.00 -9.89 20.27
N SER A 851 -92.03 -9.14 20.83
CA SER A 851 -92.23 -7.79 21.37
C SER A 851 -92.30 -6.68 20.32
N ARG A 852 -91.87 -6.93 19.08
CA ARG A 852 -91.83 -5.90 18.04
C ARG A 852 -93.19 -5.72 17.36
N SER A 853 -93.48 -4.49 16.95
CA SER A 853 -94.75 -4.09 16.30
C SER A 853 -94.85 -4.47 14.83
N ASP A 854 -93.76 -4.99 14.24
CA ASP A 854 -93.67 -5.44 12.85
C ASP A 854 -94.23 -6.86 12.64
N VAL A 855 -94.45 -7.61 13.71
CA VAL A 855 -95.09 -8.94 13.68
C VAL A 855 -96.62 -8.80 13.74
N ASN A 856 -97.33 -9.46 12.81
CA ASN A 856 -98.80 -9.52 12.79
C ASN A 856 -99.34 -10.22 14.06
N GLU A 857 -100.50 -9.78 14.56
CA GLU A 857 -101.12 -10.28 15.79
C GLU A 857 -101.32 -11.81 15.78
N VAL A 858 -101.76 -12.35 14.64
CA VAL A 858 -101.92 -13.81 14.45
C VAL A 858 -100.58 -14.55 14.63
N GLU A 859 -99.50 -14.00 14.10
CA GLU A 859 -98.17 -14.60 14.19
C GLU A 859 -97.58 -14.46 15.60
N ARG A 860 -97.83 -13.32 16.27
CA ARG A 860 -97.45 -13.09 17.66
C ARG A 860 -98.14 -14.09 18.59
N GLU A 861 -99.44 -14.31 18.40
CA GLU A 861 -100.20 -15.29 19.19
C GLU A 861 -99.65 -16.71 19.01
N LEU A 862 -99.32 -17.11 17.77
CA LEU A 862 -98.68 -18.41 17.48
C LEU A 862 -97.30 -18.54 18.14
N MET A 863 -96.49 -17.49 18.14
CA MET A 863 -95.18 -17.49 18.80
C MET A 863 -95.33 -17.64 20.33
N LEU A 864 -96.21 -16.86 20.94
CA LEU A 864 -96.43 -16.87 22.39
C LEU A 864 -97.05 -18.18 22.86
N HIS A 865 -98.00 -18.75 22.11
CA HIS A 865 -98.59 -20.06 22.42
C HIS A 865 -97.52 -21.14 22.52
N ARG A 866 -96.52 -21.10 21.62
CA ARG A 866 -95.43 -22.08 21.56
C ARG A 866 -94.26 -21.75 22.50
N GLY A 867 -94.35 -20.69 23.31
CA GLY A 867 -93.29 -20.24 24.22
C GLY A 867 -92.10 -19.55 23.53
N VAL A 868 -92.26 -19.07 22.29
CA VAL A 868 -91.19 -18.49 21.46
C VAL A 868 -91.12 -16.97 21.65
N SER A 869 -89.97 -16.46 22.07
CA SER A 869 -89.68 -15.01 22.18
C SER A 869 -89.15 -14.42 20.87
N SER A 870 -88.31 -15.17 20.15
CA SER A 870 -87.78 -14.80 18.84
C SER A 870 -87.61 -16.03 17.96
N LYS A 871 -87.79 -15.88 16.64
CA LYS A 871 -87.55 -16.96 15.69
C LYS A 871 -86.91 -16.49 14.39
N LEU A 872 -86.07 -17.33 13.81
CA LEU A 872 -85.48 -17.13 12.49
C LEU A 872 -86.08 -18.15 11.52
N MET A 873 -86.77 -17.66 10.50
CA MET A 873 -87.32 -18.46 9.41
C MET A 873 -86.38 -18.40 8.21
N VAL A 874 -85.95 -19.56 7.73
CA VAL A 874 -84.97 -19.69 6.65
C VAL A 874 -85.55 -20.59 5.55
N PRO A 875 -85.82 -20.06 4.35
CA PRO A 875 -86.32 -20.87 3.25
C PRO A 875 -85.26 -21.88 2.83
N MET A 876 -85.67 -23.15 2.69
CA MET A 876 -84.82 -24.24 2.26
C MET A 876 -84.85 -24.34 0.74
N ILE A 877 -83.72 -24.09 0.07
CA ILE A 877 -83.66 -24.02 -1.40
C ILE A 877 -82.77 -25.14 -1.94
N ALA A 878 -83.33 -25.97 -2.83
CA ALA A 878 -82.60 -26.97 -3.60
C ALA A 878 -82.87 -26.77 -5.10
N ARG A 879 -81.81 -26.74 -5.92
CA ARG A 879 -81.89 -26.60 -7.39
C ARG A 879 -82.83 -25.44 -7.83
N ASP A 880 -82.65 -24.28 -7.21
CA ASP A 880 -83.48 -23.07 -7.39
C ASP A 880 -84.97 -23.16 -7.04
N LYS A 881 -85.40 -24.25 -6.39
CA LYS A 881 -86.75 -24.42 -5.87
C LYS A 881 -86.75 -24.37 -4.35
N VAL A 882 -87.71 -23.67 -3.77
CA VAL A 882 -87.96 -23.71 -2.34
C VAL A 882 -88.66 -25.03 -2.02
N VAL A 883 -88.01 -25.90 -1.26
CA VAL A 883 -88.54 -27.23 -0.90
C VAL A 883 -89.22 -27.21 0.47
N GLY A 884 -88.97 -26.20 1.29
CA GLY A 884 -89.47 -26.14 2.65
C GLY A 884 -89.02 -24.90 3.41
N LEU A 885 -89.29 -24.91 4.71
CA LEU A 885 -88.94 -23.87 5.66
C LEU A 885 -88.24 -24.49 6.87
N LEU A 886 -87.13 -23.88 7.28
CA LEU A 886 -86.46 -24.17 8.54
C LEU A 886 -86.72 -23.02 9.52
N GLU A 887 -87.17 -23.33 10.73
CA GLU A 887 -87.43 -22.34 11.77
C GLU A 887 -86.55 -22.61 12.99
N LEU A 888 -85.71 -21.65 13.37
CA LEU A 888 -85.01 -21.67 14.66
C LEU A 888 -85.85 -20.96 15.72
N LEU A 889 -85.98 -21.59 16.89
CA LEU A 889 -86.84 -21.15 17.97
C LEU A 889 -85.99 -20.77 19.19
N GLU A 890 -86.29 -19.64 19.79
CA GLU A 890 -85.70 -19.17 21.05
C GLU A 890 -86.82 -18.87 22.06
N ALA A 891 -86.63 -19.29 23.31
CA ALA A 891 -87.52 -18.98 24.43
C ALA A 891 -86.83 -18.07 25.47
N GLY A 892 -87.64 -17.25 26.15
CA GLY A 892 -87.17 -16.33 27.19
C GLY A 892 -86.72 -14.98 26.65
N ALA A 893 -85.43 -14.66 26.79
CA ALA A 893 -84.88 -13.39 26.30
C ALA A 893 -84.91 -13.35 24.77
N GLU A 894 -85.27 -12.21 24.19
CA GLU A 894 -85.22 -12.04 22.73
C GLU A 894 -83.78 -12.05 22.23
N ARG A 895 -83.52 -12.81 21.17
CA ARG A 895 -82.22 -12.88 20.48
C ARG A 895 -82.30 -12.11 19.18
N GLU A 896 -81.40 -11.15 19.00
CA GLU A 896 -81.15 -10.58 17.67
C GLU A 896 -80.21 -11.52 16.89
N PHE A 897 -80.65 -11.94 15.71
CA PHE A 897 -79.83 -12.76 14.80
C PHE A 897 -78.92 -11.86 13.97
N LEU A 898 -77.61 -12.06 14.09
CA LEU A 898 -76.62 -11.28 13.36
C LEU A 898 -76.58 -11.67 11.87
N PRO A 899 -76.17 -10.77 10.95
CA PRO A 899 -76.08 -11.09 9.52
C PRO A 899 -75.23 -12.33 9.21
N ASN A 900 -74.15 -12.55 9.95
CA ASN A 900 -73.30 -13.73 9.79
C ASN A 900 -74.02 -15.02 10.23
N GLU A 901 -74.85 -14.96 11.27
CA GLU A 901 -75.65 -16.09 11.75
C GLU A 901 -76.76 -16.43 10.73
N ILE A 902 -77.39 -15.41 10.15
CA ILE A 902 -78.39 -15.58 9.10
C ILE A 902 -77.77 -16.24 7.86
N ASN A 903 -76.60 -15.77 7.42
CA ASN A 903 -75.90 -16.33 6.26
C ASN A 903 -75.44 -17.78 6.51
N LEU A 904 -74.93 -18.07 7.72
CA LEU A 904 -74.56 -19.42 8.13
C LEU A 904 -75.78 -20.35 8.13
N CYS A 905 -76.89 -19.90 8.73
CA CYS A 905 -78.12 -20.68 8.80
C CYS A 905 -78.72 -20.94 7.41
N GLN A 906 -78.72 -19.93 6.53
CA GLN A 906 -79.15 -20.08 5.14
C GLN A 906 -78.28 -21.08 4.37
N THR A 907 -76.97 -21.07 4.59
CA THR A 907 -76.04 -22.03 3.98
C THR A 907 -76.36 -23.46 4.43
N LEU A 908 -76.54 -23.67 5.73
CA LEU A 908 -76.90 -24.96 6.29
C LEU A 908 -78.30 -25.44 5.84
N ALA A 909 -79.28 -24.54 5.80
CA ALA A 909 -80.64 -24.82 5.32
C ALA A 909 -80.65 -25.25 3.85
N ASN A 910 -79.82 -24.63 3.00
CA ASN A 910 -79.68 -25.03 1.59
C ASN A 910 -78.99 -26.39 1.43
N GLN A 911 -77.99 -26.70 2.26
CA GLN A 911 -77.37 -28.03 2.27
C GLN A 911 -78.36 -29.10 2.73
N ALA A 912 -79.13 -28.82 3.76
CA ALA A 912 -80.22 -29.68 4.22
C ALA A 912 -81.28 -29.87 3.12
N ALA A 913 -81.67 -28.81 2.43
CA ALA A 913 -82.60 -28.86 1.29
C ALA A 913 -82.11 -29.83 0.21
N ALA A 914 -80.83 -29.75 -0.16
CA ALA A 914 -80.22 -30.62 -1.16
C ALA A 914 -80.18 -32.09 -0.70
N ALA A 915 -79.89 -32.34 0.58
CA ALA A 915 -79.90 -33.69 1.15
C ALA A 915 -81.32 -34.30 1.18
N LEU A 916 -82.33 -33.51 1.58
CA LEU A 916 -83.74 -33.94 1.57
C LEU A 916 -84.26 -34.19 0.16
N ASP A 917 -83.91 -33.32 -0.81
CA ASP A 917 -84.29 -33.50 -2.22
C ASP A 917 -83.70 -34.81 -2.78
N ASN A 918 -82.44 -35.11 -2.47
CA ASN A 918 -81.79 -36.36 -2.87
C ASN A 918 -82.42 -37.60 -2.21
N ALA A 919 -82.71 -37.55 -0.90
CA ALA A 919 -83.38 -38.65 -0.20
C ALA A 919 -84.80 -38.90 -0.73
N ARG A 920 -85.55 -37.83 -1.04
CA ARG A 920 -86.88 -37.91 -1.65
C ARG A 920 -86.83 -38.55 -3.04
N LEU A 921 -85.94 -38.07 -3.92
CA LEU A 921 -85.77 -38.63 -5.27
C LEU A 921 -85.40 -40.12 -5.20
N PHE A 922 -84.53 -40.51 -4.27
CA PHE A 922 -84.16 -41.91 -4.06
C PHE A 922 -85.37 -42.76 -3.65
N GLN A 923 -86.18 -42.30 -2.69
CA GLN A 923 -87.41 -43.00 -2.29
C GLN A 923 -88.40 -43.12 -3.46
N GLU A 924 -88.61 -42.07 -4.25
CA GLU A 924 -89.49 -42.09 -5.43
C GLU A 924 -89.01 -43.09 -6.49
N THR A 925 -87.69 -43.14 -6.76
CA THR A 925 -87.13 -44.15 -7.68
C THR A 925 -87.23 -45.57 -7.14
N THR A 926 -87.04 -45.78 -5.83
CA THR A 926 -87.15 -47.09 -5.20
C THR A 926 -88.60 -47.57 -5.14
N ALA A 927 -89.55 -46.65 -4.93
CA ALA A 927 -90.99 -46.94 -4.92
C ALA A 927 -91.56 -47.19 -6.32
N ARG A 928 -90.97 -46.63 -7.38
CA ARG A 928 -91.32 -46.95 -8.78
C ARG A 928 -90.68 -48.24 -9.31
N ALA A 929 -89.56 -48.66 -8.70
CA ALA A 929 -88.86 -49.89 -9.06
C ALA A 929 -89.37 -51.14 -8.34
N ARG A 930 -90.18 -50.96 -7.29
CA ARG A 930 -90.99 -52.00 -6.62
C ARG A 930 -92.38 -52.02 -7.20
#